data_AF-I0IND1-F1
#
_entry.id   AF-I0IND1-F1
#
_cell.length_a   1.000
_cell.length_b   1.000
_cell.length_c   1.000
_cell.angle_alpha   90.00
_cell.angle_beta   90.00
_cell.angle_gamma   90.00
#
_symmetry.space_group_name_H-M   'P 1'
#
loop_
_entity.id
_entity.type
_entity.pdbx_description
1 polymer ?
#
loop_
_entity_poly.entity_id
_entity_poly.type
_entity_poly.pdbx_seq_one_letter_code
_entity_poly.pdbx_strand_id
1 'polypeptide(L)'
;MEPSWLPLAAELTGDPIMMDGFLDFYEDRPEGSPLRKRLEETLFNERALRSHLMGELALFHRLLNTLPPSSFASYADLLAERFPEEAGKGTNPICRVLSVIDPERAAKLFARFIEDASPTDTRVLRQIAETLLLLPGPAANSLLEQILSRSPSSEVLLSLLRVAFHFEHAKTPGILAAIMVADEGGGDPFGSIASILLDHDAWFDLFSEIRSGRVFSFSEVAGLFEDDAPFSEMDRILLSESPLNEAIALLEKHAHLSAGPREILKALPEDRSRLSESIVEPMFALILAAVAHIFERKTLDTRNLSLEETISLLITDISRNRHVEALSEHLREFPAIEVLHAMEGAIDEVRDLYGGFFLVQAMGVLAREEFIPLLISCMDDSSGDALSEAAMDALIAIGERAGNTLMTEWNTLDSSQQIYGSSVILSVGGKDLPDFLLAHIDDLYEESMEQWCDMALASADQRFLSHLKSELKRKNPFVNAAYYRLCRLFGVEDPELPKIREGIEAEQKRIKKIFSKDFSGNLMDPEKSSLTVSLRCQSCGKSNPYTVNRVFIGDKSDAPLISGEFVCLSCDRWSEFDLDSNGIFCLTAEMMRISMAHESGVRITPLVDVLNTVTSDGLTEPLPKAFRRVKERIRESPGDWHSLHRLSNLLIALDRPRAAFDCTARAYELNPDCLEIVINRILSLRKRGMEQEAFALAQDALENRSRWMFVSPSMKTRHQEFEDLYNELISSLDLDLPEIRLVAQALPSSLGWNKVGRNDPCPCGSGKKYKKCCL
;
A
#
# COMPACT_ATOMS: atom_id res chain seq x y z
N MET A 1 -10.07 21.45 18.16
CA MET A 1 -9.79 22.90 18.34
C MET A 1 -9.42 23.52 17.00
N GLU A 2 -9.62 24.83 16.81
CA GLU A 2 -9.17 25.52 15.59
C GLU A 2 -7.65 25.67 15.59
N PRO A 3 -6.95 25.30 14.51
CA PRO A 3 -5.49 25.43 14.47
C PRO A 3 -5.05 26.88 14.49
N SER A 4 -4.04 27.19 15.30
CA SER A 4 -3.47 28.53 15.42
C SER A 4 -2.90 29.07 14.10
N TRP A 5 -2.52 28.18 13.19
CA TRP A 5 -1.97 28.51 11.87
C TRP A 5 -3.03 28.82 10.81
N LEU A 6 -4.30 28.48 11.02
CA LEU A 6 -5.35 28.59 10.00
C LEU A 6 -5.48 30.00 9.38
N PRO A 7 -5.38 31.11 10.15
CA PRO A 7 -5.43 32.45 9.56
C PRO A 7 -4.29 32.76 8.57
N LEU A 8 -3.11 32.16 8.77
CA LEU A 8 -1.94 32.35 7.91
C LEU A 8 -1.98 31.44 6.67
N ALA A 9 -2.62 30.28 6.78
CA ALA A 9 -2.69 29.29 5.72
C ALA A 9 -3.47 29.76 4.47
N ALA A 10 -4.43 30.67 4.62
CA ALA A 10 -5.21 31.19 3.48
C ALA A 10 -4.32 31.80 2.38
N GLU A 11 -3.22 32.46 2.75
CA GLU A 11 -2.27 33.06 1.81
C GLU A 11 -1.37 32.03 1.11
N LEU A 12 -1.26 30.83 1.69
CA LEU A 12 -0.44 29.73 1.20
C LEU A 12 -1.19 28.80 0.23
N THR A 13 -2.50 28.98 0.07
CA THR A 13 -3.36 28.15 -0.79
C THR A 13 -2.95 28.13 -2.26
N GLY A 14 -2.18 29.11 -2.75
CA GLY A 14 -1.65 29.11 -4.11
C GLY A 14 -0.49 28.12 -4.35
N ASP A 15 0.15 27.61 -3.30
CA ASP A 15 1.21 26.62 -3.39
C ASP A 15 0.60 25.20 -3.45
N PRO A 16 0.80 24.42 -4.53
CA PRO A 16 0.23 23.08 -4.65
C PRO A 16 0.64 22.12 -3.51
N ILE A 17 1.87 22.23 -2.98
CA ILE A 17 2.34 21.37 -1.88
C ILE A 17 1.61 21.69 -0.57
N MET A 18 1.27 22.97 -0.37
CA MET A 18 0.48 23.42 0.77
C MET A 18 -0.99 23.01 0.61
N MET A 19 -1.56 23.20 -0.58
CA MET A 19 -2.94 22.80 -0.88
C MET A 19 -3.14 21.30 -0.67
N ASP A 20 -2.20 20.48 -1.14
CA ASP A 20 -2.19 19.04 -0.91
C ASP A 20 -2.19 18.70 0.60
N GLY A 21 -1.36 19.39 1.39
CA GLY A 21 -1.34 19.22 2.86
C GLY A 21 -2.59 19.72 3.56
N PHE A 22 -3.25 20.74 3.03
CA PHE A 22 -4.53 21.20 3.55
C PHE A 22 -5.66 20.20 3.26
N LEU A 23 -5.58 19.47 2.14
CA LEU A 23 -6.50 18.37 1.85
C LEU A 23 -6.28 17.21 2.81
N ASP A 24 -5.02 16.79 3.06
CA ASP A 24 -4.69 15.79 4.09
C ASP A 24 -5.36 16.18 5.42
N PHE A 25 -5.07 17.39 5.90
CA PHE A 25 -5.60 17.89 7.17
C PHE A 25 -7.13 18.01 7.20
N TYR A 26 -7.78 18.22 6.05
CA TYR A 26 -9.23 18.34 5.93
C TYR A 26 -9.93 16.97 5.91
N GLU A 27 -9.34 15.98 5.23
CA GLU A 27 -9.83 14.59 5.15
C GLU A 27 -9.86 13.96 6.54
N ASP A 28 -8.84 14.23 7.35
CA ASP A 28 -8.69 13.72 8.73
C ASP A 28 -9.65 14.34 9.75
N ARG A 29 -10.59 15.20 9.32
CA ARG A 29 -11.59 15.81 10.22
C ARG A 29 -12.93 15.15 10.04
N PRO A 30 -13.66 14.86 11.14
CA PRO A 30 -15.01 14.30 11.05
C PRO A 30 -15.91 15.13 10.12
N GLU A 31 -16.69 14.44 9.29
CA GLU A 31 -17.68 15.05 8.40
C GLU A 31 -18.68 15.89 9.20
N GLY A 32 -19.05 17.06 8.66
CA GLY A 32 -19.99 17.98 9.32
C GLY A 32 -19.45 18.72 10.54
N SER A 33 -18.21 18.46 10.98
CA SER A 33 -17.65 19.19 12.13
C SER A 33 -17.54 20.70 11.88
N PRO A 34 -17.74 21.57 12.89
CA PRO A 34 -17.63 23.01 12.73
C PRO A 34 -16.25 23.45 12.20
N LEU A 35 -15.20 22.71 12.55
CA LEU A 35 -13.85 22.95 12.04
C LEU A 35 -13.75 22.63 10.55
N ARG A 36 -14.25 21.48 10.09
CA ARG A 36 -14.22 21.07 8.68
C ARG A 36 -14.91 22.10 7.80
N LYS A 37 -16.09 22.58 8.18
CA LYS A 37 -16.79 23.68 7.50
C LYS A 37 -15.98 24.97 7.44
N ARG A 38 -15.28 25.31 8.52
CA ARG A 38 -14.44 26.51 8.57
C ARG A 38 -13.20 26.40 7.68
N LEU A 39 -12.63 25.20 7.56
CA LEU A 39 -11.55 24.91 6.60
C LEU A 39 -12.05 25.09 5.16
N GLU A 40 -13.26 24.62 4.82
CA GLU A 40 -13.89 24.84 3.50
C GLU A 40 -13.97 26.32 3.14
N GLU A 41 -14.51 27.13 4.05
CA GLU A 41 -14.68 28.57 3.83
C GLU A 41 -13.33 29.31 3.71
N THR A 42 -12.31 28.86 4.45
CA THR A 42 -11.02 29.57 4.56
C THR A 42 -10.03 29.14 3.49
N LEU A 43 -9.80 27.83 3.34
CA LEU A 43 -8.73 27.25 2.52
C LEU A 43 -9.20 26.91 1.10
N PHE A 44 -10.47 26.52 0.94
CA PHE A 44 -11.03 26.01 -0.32
C PHE A 44 -12.03 27.00 -0.94
N ASN A 45 -11.80 28.29 -0.76
CA ASN A 45 -12.61 29.33 -1.38
C ASN A 45 -12.43 29.37 -2.91
N GLU A 46 -13.34 30.07 -3.60
CA GLU A 46 -13.38 30.12 -5.06
C GLU A 46 -12.04 30.55 -5.68
N ARG A 47 -11.35 31.54 -5.10
CA ARG A 47 -10.05 32.00 -5.62
C ARG A 47 -8.98 30.91 -5.54
N ALA A 48 -8.90 30.19 -4.42
CA ALA A 48 -7.93 29.12 -4.19
C ALA A 48 -8.18 27.93 -5.13
N LEU A 49 -9.45 27.52 -5.30
CA LEU A 49 -9.81 26.40 -6.17
C LEU A 49 -9.52 26.70 -7.64
N ARG A 50 -9.77 27.94 -8.09
CA ARG A 50 -9.61 28.32 -9.51
C ARG A 50 -8.22 28.01 -10.05
N SER A 51 -7.16 28.34 -9.31
CA SER A 51 -5.78 28.15 -9.76
C SER A 51 -5.42 26.68 -9.93
N HIS A 52 -5.96 25.81 -9.06
CA HIS A 52 -5.66 24.38 -9.06
C HIS A 52 -6.53 23.62 -10.05
N LEU A 53 -7.79 24.00 -10.22
CA LEU A 53 -8.68 23.37 -11.19
C LEU A 53 -8.22 23.59 -12.65
N MET A 54 -7.61 24.75 -12.92
CA MET A 54 -7.00 25.06 -14.22
C MET A 54 -5.57 24.53 -14.35
N GLY A 55 -4.96 24.07 -13.25
CA GLY A 55 -3.57 23.67 -13.15
C GLY A 55 -3.35 22.16 -13.29
N GLU A 56 -2.55 21.59 -12.38
CA GLU A 56 -2.12 20.20 -12.44
C GLU A 56 -3.25 19.18 -12.26
N LEU A 57 -3.31 18.17 -13.13
CA LEU A 57 -4.39 17.17 -13.13
C LEU A 57 -4.49 16.33 -11.84
N ALA A 58 -3.39 16.11 -11.12
CA ALA A 58 -3.41 15.25 -9.92
C ALA A 58 -4.18 15.91 -8.76
N LEU A 59 -3.87 17.17 -8.49
CA LEU A 59 -4.58 17.96 -7.49
C LEU A 59 -6.03 18.21 -7.92
N PHE A 60 -6.30 18.33 -9.23
CA PHE A 60 -7.67 18.42 -9.76
C PHE A 60 -8.54 17.22 -9.38
N HIS A 61 -8.09 15.97 -9.61
CA HIS A 61 -8.87 14.79 -9.21
C HIS A 61 -9.01 14.67 -7.70
N ARG A 62 -7.93 14.94 -6.95
CA ARG A 62 -7.95 14.91 -5.49
C ARG A 62 -9.00 15.88 -4.93
N LEU A 63 -8.97 17.15 -5.34
CA LEU A 63 -9.95 18.16 -4.94
C LEU A 63 -11.40 17.69 -5.16
N LEU A 64 -11.70 17.14 -6.34
CA LEU A 64 -13.05 16.68 -6.67
C LEU A 64 -13.48 15.43 -5.91
N ASN A 65 -12.56 14.62 -5.40
CA ASN A 65 -12.87 13.47 -4.54
C ASN A 65 -13.08 13.91 -3.09
N THR A 66 -12.22 14.78 -2.60
CA THR A 66 -12.14 15.19 -1.19
C THR A 66 -13.23 16.19 -0.79
N LEU A 67 -13.45 17.22 -1.62
CA LEU A 67 -14.34 18.32 -1.27
C LEU A 67 -15.80 18.02 -1.63
N PRO A 68 -16.78 18.61 -0.91
CA PRO A 68 -18.18 18.43 -1.24
C PRO A 68 -18.49 19.03 -2.62
N PRO A 69 -19.39 18.42 -3.42
CA PRO A 69 -19.73 18.91 -4.76
C PRO A 69 -20.14 20.38 -4.79
N SER A 70 -20.80 20.88 -3.73
CA SER A 70 -21.21 22.28 -3.60
C SER A 70 -20.07 23.29 -3.69
N SER A 71 -18.84 22.91 -3.31
CA SER A 71 -17.65 23.76 -3.45
C SER A 71 -17.31 24.08 -4.90
N PHE A 72 -17.87 23.33 -5.86
CA PHE A 72 -17.58 23.45 -7.28
C PHE A 72 -18.70 24.11 -8.09
N ALA A 73 -19.72 24.67 -7.45
CA ALA A 73 -20.91 25.20 -8.14
C ALA A 73 -20.58 26.22 -9.25
N SER A 74 -19.60 27.11 -9.04
CA SER A 74 -19.15 28.09 -10.03
C SER A 74 -18.36 27.50 -11.21
N TYR A 75 -18.04 26.20 -11.19
CA TYR A 75 -17.13 25.53 -12.13
C TYR A 75 -17.82 24.51 -13.05
N ALA A 76 -19.15 24.48 -13.10
CA ALA A 76 -19.90 23.54 -13.94
C ALA A 76 -19.52 23.62 -15.43
N ASP A 77 -19.20 24.80 -15.96
CA ASP A 77 -18.73 24.98 -17.35
C ASP A 77 -17.39 24.27 -17.58
N LEU A 78 -16.41 24.54 -16.72
CA LEU A 78 -15.06 23.96 -16.79
C LEU A 78 -15.10 22.43 -16.67
N LEU A 79 -15.89 21.91 -15.73
CA LEU A 79 -16.02 20.48 -15.50
C LEU A 79 -16.70 19.77 -16.69
N ALA A 80 -17.72 20.39 -17.29
CA ALA A 80 -18.38 19.85 -18.48
C ALA A 80 -17.45 19.84 -19.70
N GLU A 81 -16.61 20.87 -19.87
CA GLU A 81 -15.62 20.92 -20.94
C GLU A 81 -14.54 19.82 -20.80
N ARG A 82 -14.08 19.57 -19.56
CA ARG A 82 -13.05 18.55 -19.30
C ARG A 82 -13.56 17.11 -19.32
N PHE A 83 -14.85 16.88 -19.10
CA PHE A 83 -15.40 15.53 -18.96
C PHE A 83 -15.01 14.57 -20.11
N PRO A 84 -15.16 14.92 -21.42
CA PRO A 84 -14.88 13.98 -22.50
C PRO A 84 -13.41 13.53 -22.55
N GLU A 85 -12.47 14.41 -22.19
CA GLU A 85 -11.04 14.08 -22.15
C GLU A 85 -10.69 13.19 -20.96
N GLU A 86 -11.44 13.28 -19.87
CA GLU A 86 -11.16 12.60 -18.61
C GLU A 86 -11.93 11.28 -18.43
N ALA A 87 -13.08 11.12 -19.08
CA ALA A 87 -13.95 9.96 -18.97
C ALA A 87 -13.20 8.62 -19.16
N GLY A 88 -12.22 8.56 -20.07
CA GLY A 88 -11.43 7.34 -20.35
C GLY A 88 -10.21 7.10 -19.46
N LYS A 89 -9.85 8.01 -18.53
CA LYS A 89 -8.56 7.98 -17.80
C LYS A 89 -8.63 7.39 -16.39
N GLY A 90 -9.74 6.76 -16.04
CA GLY A 90 -10.00 6.23 -14.71
C GLY A 90 -10.78 7.18 -13.80
N THR A 91 -11.23 6.65 -12.65
CA THR A 91 -12.17 7.24 -11.66
C THR A 91 -12.45 8.73 -11.89
N ASN A 92 -13.56 9.05 -12.55
CA ASN A 92 -13.87 10.42 -12.93
C ASN A 92 -14.84 11.08 -11.93
N PRO A 93 -14.35 11.78 -10.90
CA PRO A 93 -15.21 12.48 -9.95
C PRO A 93 -16.06 13.59 -10.58
N ILE A 94 -15.78 13.97 -11.83
CA ILE A 94 -16.59 14.93 -12.58
C ILE A 94 -18.05 14.43 -12.69
N CYS A 95 -18.28 13.12 -12.88
CA CYS A 95 -19.66 12.59 -12.97
C CYS A 95 -20.46 12.93 -11.72
N ARG A 96 -19.88 12.62 -10.54
CA ARG A 96 -20.49 12.86 -9.24
C ARG A 96 -20.72 14.34 -9.01
N VAL A 97 -19.69 15.17 -9.24
CA VAL A 97 -19.75 16.60 -8.97
C VAL A 97 -20.76 17.30 -9.89
N LEU A 98 -20.69 17.07 -11.21
CA LEU A 98 -21.63 17.66 -12.18
C LEU A 98 -23.08 17.25 -11.91
N SER A 99 -23.32 15.99 -11.55
CA SER A 99 -24.68 15.52 -11.28
C SER A 99 -25.33 16.24 -10.09
N VAL A 100 -24.53 16.72 -9.12
CA VAL A 100 -25.04 17.51 -7.98
C VAL A 100 -25.18 18.99 -8.32
N ILE A 101 -24.20 19.60 -8.99
CA ILE A 101 -24.19 21.07 -9.19
C ILE A 101 -24.98 21.55 -10.42
N ASP A 102 -25.06 20.74 -11.48
CA ASP A 102 -25.82 21.04 -12.70
C ASP A 102 -26.38 19.74 -13.31
N PRO A 103 -27.41 19.14 -12.68
CA PRO A 103 -27.97 17.84 -13.08
C PRO A 103 -28.52 17.82 -14.51
N GLU A 104 -29.11 18.91 -15.00
CA GLU A 104 -29.65 18.96 -16.36
C GLU A 104 -28.56 18.90 -17.42
N ARG A 105 -27.44 19.59 -17.17
CA ARG A 105 -26.28 19.55 -18.05
C ARG A 105 -25.58 18.21 -17.99
N ALA A 106 -25.38 17.67 -16.79
CA ALA A 106 -24.81 16.35 -16.58
C ALA A 106 -25.56 15.30 -17.41
N ALA A 107 -26.90 15.28 -17.32
CA ALA A 107 -27.73 14.36 -18.08
C ALA A 107 -27.55 14.48 -19.61
N LYS A 108 -27.52 15.70 -20.16
CA LYS A 108 -27.32 15.93 -21.60
C LYS A 108 -25.94 15.46 -22.06
N LEU A 109 -24.93 15.68 -21.23
CA LEU A 109 -23.54 15.35 -21.52
C LEU A 109 -23.30 13.83 -21.41
N PHE A 110 -23.88 13.16 -20.41
CA PHE A 110 -23.85 11.70 -20.31
C PHE A 110 -24.59 11.03 -21.47
N ALA A 111 -25.75 11.55 -21.88
CA ALA A 111 -26.50 11.00 -23.02
C ALA A 111 -25.65 11.01 -24.31
N ARG A 112 -25.04 12.15 -24.62
CA ARG A 112 -24.13 12.28 -25.77
C ARG A 112 -22.94 11.34 -25.69
N PHE A 113 -22.35 11.23 -24.49
CA PHE A 113 -21.22 10.33 -24.30
C PHE A 113 -21.61 8.87 -24.51
N ILE A 114 -22.73 8.42 -23.96
CA ILE A 114 -23.22 7.04 -24.16
C ILE A 114 -23.51 6.77 -25.63
N GLU A 115 -24.06 7.74 -26.37
CA GLU A 115 -24.27 7.64 -27.82
C GLU A 115 -22.94 7.36 -28.55
N ASP A 116 -21.90 8.13 -28.24
CA ASP A 116 -20.59 8.08 -28.90
C ASP A 116 -19.65 6.96 -28.37
N ALA A 117 -19.94 6.40 -27.19
CA ALA A 117 -19.07 5.44 -26.51
C ALA A 117 -18.99 4.07 -27.21
N SER A 118 -17.81 3.44 -27.13
CA SER A 118 -17.59 2.07 -27.61
C SER A 118 -18.32 1.07 -26.70
N PRO A 119 -18.83 -0.07 -27.22
CA PRO A 119 -19.37 -1.16 -26.39
C PRO A 119 -18.42 -1.69 -25.32
N THR A 120 -17.12 -1.41 -25.43
CA THR A 120 -16.07 -1.83 -24.49
C THR A 120 -15.85 -0.84 -23.34
N ASP A 121 -16.51 0.32 -23.31
CA ASP A 121 -16.29 1.37 -22.29
C ASP A 121 -17.07 1.10 -20.98
N THR A 122 -16.98 -0.12 -20.44
CA THR A 122 -17.72 -0.57 -19.26
C THR A 122 -17.48 0.29 -18.02
N ARG A 123 -16.24 0.78 -17.84
CA ARG A 123 -15.84 1.59 -16.68
C ARG A 123 -16.57 2.93 -16.60
N VAL A 124 -16.72 3.63 -17.73
CA VAL A 124 -17.38 4.95 -17.76
C VAL A 124 -18.89 4.78 -17.61
N LEU A 125 -19.45 3.76 -18.26
CA LEU A 125 -20.85 3.41 -18.11
C LEU A 125 -21.19 3.10 -16.65
N ARG A 126 -20.32 2.40 -15.93
CA ARG A 126 -20.47 2.15 -14.49
C ARG A 126 -20.50 3.47 -13.69
N GLN A 127 -19.55 4.37 -13.92
CA GLN A 127 -19.49 5.66 -13.22
C GLN A 127 -20.71 6.55 -13.51
N ILE A 128 -21.22 6.55 -14.75
CA ILE A 128 -22.46 7.26 -15.08
C ILE A 128 -23.63 6.60 -14.34
N ALA A 129 -23.75 5.26 -14.40
CA ALA A 129 -24.81 4.50 -13.74
C ALA A 129 -24.87 4.76 -12.23
N GLU A 130 -23.72 4.80 -11.55
CA GLU A 130 -23.58 5.12 -10.11
C GLU A 130 -24.12 6.51 -9.74
N THR A 131 -24.17 7.46 -10.70
CA THR A 131 -24.61 8.84 -10.46
C THR A 131 -26.05 9.14 -10.88
N LEU A 132 -26.75 8.20 -11.52
CA LEU A 132 -28.10 8.48 -12.07
C LEU A 132 -29.13 8.88 -11.03
N LEU A 133 -29.00 8.42 -9.77
CA LEU A 133 -29.88 8.83 -8.67
C LEU A 133 -29.75 10.31 -8.30
N LEU A 134 -28.66 10.96 -8.71
CA LEU A 134 -28.45 12.40 -8.50
C LEU A 134 -29.10 13.25 -9.60
N LEU A 135 -29.61 12.63 -10.66
CA LEU A 135 -30.21 13.30 -11.81
C LEU A 135 -31.74 13.38 -11.69
N PRO A 136 -32.42 14.26 -12.45
CA PRO A 136 -33.87 14.33 -12.46
C PRO A 136 -34.45 13.01 -12.99
N GLY A 137 -35.48 12.48 -12.33
CA GLY A 137 -36.05 11.15 -12.63
C GLY A 137 -36.29 10.83 -14.12
N PRO A 138 -36.88 11.73 -14.94
CA PRO A 138 -37.05 11.48 -16.37
C PRO A 138 -35.73 11.32 -17.13
N ALA A 139 -34.70 12.09 -16.76
CA ALA A 139 -33.38 12.00 -17.36
C ALA A 139 -32.65 10.74 -16.91
N ALA A 140 -32.71 10.41 -15.61
CA ALA A 140 -32.15 9.18 -15.05
C ALA A 140 -32.74 7.94 -15.73
N ASN A 141 -34.07 7.87 -15.88
CA ASN A 141 -34.76 6.79 -16.58
C ASN A 141 -34.37 6.69 -18.05
N SER A 142 -34.26 7.84 -18.75
CA SER A 142 -33.81 7.84 -20.14
C SER A 142 -32.39 7.31 -20.30
N LEU A 143 -31.48 7.68 -19.39
CA LEU A 143 -30.08 7.22 -19.41
C LEU A 143 -29.98 5.74 -19.04
N LEU A 144 -30.75 5.28 -18.05
CA LEU A 144 -30.86 3.86 -17.70
C LEU A 144 -31.25 3.02 -18.92
N GLU A 145 -32.27 3.44 -19.65
CA GLU A 145 -32.72 2.76 -20.87
C GLU A 145 -31.64 2.74 -21.96
N GLN A 146 -30.93 3.86 -22.15
CA GLN A 146 -29.80 3.93 -23.08
C GLN A 146 -28.67 2.97 -22.70
N ILE A 147 -28.29 2.89 -21.42
CA ILE A 147 -27.22 1.99 -20.96
C ILE A 147 -27.66 0.53 -21.10
N LEU A 148 -28.89 0.18 -20.71
CA LEU A 148 -29.42 -1.19 -20.88
C LEU A 148 -29.42 -1.65 -22.33
N SER A 149 -29.68 -0.73 -23.28
CA SER A 149 -29.66 -1.05 -24.72
C SER A 149 -28.27 -1.48 -25.23
N ARG A 150 -27.20 -1.23 -24.46
CA ARG A 150 -25.82 -1.61 -24.79
C ARG A 150 -25.41 -2.98 -24.27
N SER A 151 -26.33 -3.74 -23.66
CA SER A 151 -26.04 -5.05 -23.05
C SER A 151 -24.85 -4.99 -22.08
N PRO A 152 -24.96 -4.19 -21.01
CA PRO A 152 -23.83 -3.93 -20.12
C PRO A 152 -23.45 -5.18 -19.30
N SER A 153 -22.23 -5.19 -18.75
CA SER A 153 -21.76 -6.27 -17.86
C SER A 153 -22.55 -6.34 -16.56
N SER A 154 -22.44 -7.46 -15.83
CA SER A 154 -23.14 -7.67 -14.55
C SER A 154 -22.83 -6.59 -13.51
N GLU A 155 -21.59 -6.09 -13.51
CA GLU A 155 -21.15 -5.01 -12.61
C GLU A 155 -21.93 -3.70 -12.85
N VAL A 156 -22.14 -3.33 -14.12
CA VAL A 156 -22.94 -2.15 -14.48
C VAL A 156 -24.43 -2.41 -14.21
N LEU A 157 -24.91 -3.64 -14.42
CA LEU A 157 -26.28 -4.03 -14.10
C LEU A 157 -26.60 -3.85 -12.61
N LEU A 158 -25.66 -4.12 -11.70
CA LEU A 158 -25.83 -3.86 -10.26
C LEU A 158 -26.06 -2.36 -9.98
N SER A 159 -25.26 -1.47 -10.59
CA SER A 159 -25.47 -0.01 -10.47
C SER A 159 -26.83 0.40 -11.02
N LEU A 160 -27.25 -0.17 -12.16
CA LEU A 160 -28.55 0.12 -12.76
C LEU A 160 -29.72 -0.47 -11.98
N LEU A 161 -29.55 -1.61 -11.29
CA LEU A 161 -30.59 -2.22 -10.45
C LEU A 161 -31.03 -1.24 -9.35
N ARG A 162 -30.07 -0.58 -8.70
CA ARG A 162 -30.35 0.43 -7.66
C ARG A 162 -31.21 1.58 -8.21
N VAL A 163 -30.89 2.06 -9.41
CA VAL A 163 -31.62 3.13 -10.09
C VAL A 163 -33.01 2.66 -10.52
N ALA A 164 -33.09 1.47 -11.11
CA ALA A 164 -34.34 0.85 -11.57
C ALA A 164 -35.31 0.64 -10.39
N PHE A 165 -34.82 0.14 -9.27
CA PHE A 165 -35.60 -0.09 -8.07
C PHE A 165 -36.11 1.22 -7.45
N HIS A 166 -35.22 2.22 -7.31
CA HIS A 166 -35.59 3.53 -6.76
C HIS A 166 -36.72 4.24 -7.55
N PHE A 167 -36.70 4.15 -8.88
CA PHE A 167 -37.71 4.76 -9.74
C PHE A 167 -38.87 3.81 -10.10
N GLU A 168 -39.00 2.65 -9.43
CA GLU A 168 -40.03 1.63 -9.71
C GLU A 168 -40.12 1.24 -11.19
N HIS A 169 -38.96 1.12 -11.84
CA HIS A 169 -38.86 0.90 -13.28
C HIS A 169 -39.36 -0.50 -13.68
N ALA A 170 -40.10 -0.60 -14.79
CA ALA A 170 -40.69 -1.86 -15.22
C ALA A 170 -39.68 -2.99 -15.55
N LYS A 171 -38.42 -2.62 -15.80
CA LYS A 171 -37.32 -3.56 -16.08
C LYS A 171 -36.61 -4.10 -14.83
N THR A 172 -36.95 -3.66 -13.63
CA THR A 172 -36.30 -4.10 -12.37
C THR A 172 -36.21 -5.63 -12.25
N PRO A 173 -37.30 -6.42 -12.45
CA PRO A 173 -37.21 -7.87 -12.39
C PRO A 173 -36.28 -8.47 -13.45
N GLY A 174 -36.25 -7.89 -14.65
CA GLY A 174 -35.41 -8.37 -15.74
C GLY A 174 -33.93 -8.11 -15.51
N ILE A 175 -33.58 -6.96 -14.95
CA ILE A 175 -32.20 -6.63 -14.54
C ILE A 175 -31.77 -7.58 -13.42
N LEU A 176 -32.63 -7.76 -12.41
CA LEU A 176 -32.36 -8.63 -11.28
C LEU A 176 -32.15 -10.10 -11.72
N ALA A 177 -33.03 -10.62 -12.57
CA ALA A 177 -32.92 -11.97 -13.11
C ALA A 177 -31.62 -12.16 -13.90
N ALA A 178 -31.20 -11.16 -14.68
CA ALA A 178 -29.95 -11.21 -15.44
C ALA A 178 -28.71 -11.30 -14.53
N ILE A 179 -28.71 -10.57 -13.40
CA ILE A 179 -27.62 -10.60 -12.43
C ILE A 179 -27.56 -11.96 -11.71
N MET A 180 -28.71 -12.50 -11.28
CA MET A 180 -28.78 -13.75 -10.51
C MET A 180 -28.26 -14.99 -11.26
N VAL A 181 -28.26 -14.97 -12.60
CA VAL A 181 -27.84 -16.11 -13.44
C VAL A 181 -26.54 -15.85 -14.21
N ALA A 182 -25.89 -14.70 -13.96
CA ALA A 182 -24.63 -14.37 -14.62
C ALA A 182 -23.49 -15.27 -14.10
N ASP A 183 -22.89 -16.05 -15.00
CA ASP A 183 -21.71 -16.91 -14.73
C ASP A 183 -20.43 -16.19 -15.22
N GLU A 184 -20.08 -15.06 -14.61
CA GLU A 184 -18.98 -14.20 -15.08
C GLU A 184 -17.67 -14.35 -14.29
N GLY A 185 -17.53 -15.35 -13.40
CA GLY A 185 -16.29 -15.57 -12.63
C GLY A 185 -15.91 -14.43 -11.68
N GLY A 186 -16.77 -13.42 -11.53
CA GLY A 186 -16.74 -12.42 -10.46
C GLY A 186 -17.46 -12.92 -9.20
N GLY A 187 -17.23 -12.27 -8.06
CA GLY A 187 -17.79 -12.67 -6.76
C GLY A 187 -19.32 -12.76 -6.69
N ASP A 188 -19.83 -13.25 -5.56
CA ASP A 188 -21.26 -13.46 -5.30
C ASP A 188 -22.07 -12.13 -5.37
N PRO A 189 -22.99 -11.95 -6.34
CA PRO A 189 -23.78 -10.72 -6.46
C PRO A 189 -24.96 -10.64 -5.48
N PHE A 190 -25.29 -11.71 -4.77
CA PHE A 190 -26.52 -11.79 -3.95
C PHE A 190 -26.47 -10.87 -2.72
N GLY A 191 -25.31 -10.70 -2.09
CA GLY A 191 -25.13 -9.70 -1.02
C GLY A 191 -25.38 -8.27 -1.52
N SER A 192 -24.88 -7.93 -2.72
CA SER A 192 -25.15 -6.63 -3.34
C SER A 192 -26.63 -6.45 -3.70
N ILE A 193 -27.31 -7.52 -4.15
CA ILE A 193 -28.76 -7.50 -4.38
C ILE A 193 -29.52 -7.25 -3.08
N ALA A 194 -29.15 -7.93 -1.99
CA ALA A 194 -29.76 -7.72 -0.67
C ALA A 194 -29.58 -6.25 -0.23
N SER A 195 -28.36 -5.74 -0.28
CA SER A 195 -28.04 -4.34 0.05
C SER A 195 -28.86 -3.32 -0.76
N ILE A 196 -29.16 -3.62 -2.03
CA ILE A 196 -29.95 -2.73 -2.90
C ILE A 196 -31.46 -2.82 -2.63
N LEU A 197 -32.01 -4.04 -2.49
CA LEU A 197 -33.45 -4.26 -2.45
C LEU A 197 -34.04 -4.30 -1.03
N LEU A 198 -33.21 -4.60 -0.04
CA LEU A 198 -33.56 -4.72 1.37
C LEU A 198 -32.92 -3.62 2.23
N ASP A 199 -32.21 -2.66 1.60
CA ASP A 199 -31.43 -1.58 2.23
C ASP A 199 -30.23 -2.05 3.10
N HIS A 200 -29.99 -3.36 3.17
CA HIS A 200 -28.89 -4.01 3.89
C HIS A 200 -28.71 -5.47 3.46
N ASP A 201 -27.59 -6.09 3.84
CA ASP A 201 -27.21 -7.49 3.57
C ASP A 201 -27.12 -8.37 4.82
N ALA A 202 -27.23 -7.81 6.03
CA ALA A 202 -27.02 -8.57 7.27
C ALA A 202 -27.82 -9.88 7.44
N TRP A 203 -29.10 -9.91 7.05
CA TRP A 203 -29.87 -11.16 7.09
C TRP A 203 -29.37 -12.16 6.04
N PHE A 204 -28.91 -11.70 4.88
CA PHE A 204 -28.31 -12.55 3.86
C PHE A 204 -27.00 -13.17 4.35
N ASP A 205 -26.13 -12.37 4.97
CA ASP A 205 -24.87 -12.85 5.56
C ASP A 205 -25.14 -13.91 6.65
N LEU A 206 -26.04 -13.59 7.59
CA LEU A 206 -26.42 -14.50 8.66
C LEU A 206 -26.93 -15.84 8.12
N PHE A 207 -27.85 -15.83 7.15
CA PHE A 207 -28.37 -17.09 6.60
C PHE A 207 -27.32 -17.86 5.79
N SER A 208 -26.40 -17.16 5.13
CA SER A 208 -25.26 -17.79 4.46
C SER A 208 -24.32 -18.46 5.47
N GLU A 209 -24.05 -17.81 6.60
CA GLU A 209 -23.23 -18.37 7.69
C GLU A 209 -23.91 -19.56 8.37
N ILE A 210 -25.22 -19.52 8.62
CA ILE A 210 -25.98 -20.64 9.18
C ILE A 210 -25.87 -21.87 8.27
N ARG A 211 -25.95 -21.68 6.95
CA ARG A 211 -25.73 -22.76 5.96
C ARG A 211 -24.30 -23.30 5.98
N SER A 212 -23.33 -22.45 6.32
CA SER A 212 -21.94 -22.87 6.53
C SER A 212 -21.66 -23.56 7.89
N GLY A 213 -22.66 -23.62 8.78
CA GLY A 213 -22.60 -24.35 10.05
C GLY A 213 -22.73 -23.50 11.31
N ARG A 214 -23.03 -22.20 11.21
CA ARG A 214 -23.31 -21.35 12.37
C ARG A 214 -24.61 -21.76 13.06
N VAL A 215 -24.57 -21.90 14.38
CA VAL A 215 -25.78 -22.12 15.20
C VAL A 215 -26.42 -20.77 15.50
N PHE A 216 -27.72 -20.66 15.30
CA PHE A 216 -28.49 -19.44 15.51
C PHE A 216 -29.94 -19.78 15.84
N SER A 217 -30.59 -18.96 16.66
CA SER A 217 -32.02 -19.09 16.95
C SER A 217 -32.74 -17.76 16.75
N PHE A 218 -33.86 -17.75 16.03
CA PHE A 218 -34.65 -16.52 15.88
C PHE A 218 -35.18 -15.95 17.20
N SER A 219 -35.26 -16.76 18.26
CA SER A 219 -35.60 -16.26 19.60
C SER A 219 -34.61 -15.21 20.11
N GLU A 220 -33.34 -15.27 19.68
CA GLU A 220 -32.27 -14.35 20.09
C GLU A 220 -32.46 -12.96 19.47
N VAL A 221 -33.13 -12.89 18.31
CA VAL A 221 -33.37 -11.64 17.58
C VAL A 221 -34.83 -11.22 17.60
N ALA A 222 -35.71 -11.94 18.30
CA ALA A 222 -37.15 -11.73 18.26
C ALA A 222 -37.56 -10.30 18.63
N GLY A 223 -36.81 -9.64 19.52
CA GLY A 223 -37.06 -8.24 19.88
C GLY A 223 -36.83 -7.23 18.74
N LEU A 224 -36.16 -7.63 17.65
CA LEU A 224 -35.92 -6.80 16.47
C LEU A 224 -37.03 -6.93 15.40
N PHE A 225 -38.01 -7.81 15.60
CA PHE A 225 -39.07 -8.10 14.60
C PHE A 225 -40.47 -7.89 15.16
N GLU A 226 -41.43 -7.71 14.27
CA GLU A 226 -42.85 -7.71 14.62
C GLU A 226 -43.31 -9.05 15.20
N ASP A 227 -44.31 -9.01 16.08
CA ASP A 227 -44.76 -10.18 16.86
C ASP A 227 -45.36 -11.31 16.00
N ASP A 228 -45.76 -11.00 14.75
CA ASP A 228 -46.30 -11.94 13.78
C ASP A 228 -45.24 -12.52 12.81
N ALA A 229 -43.96 -12.26 13.07
CA ALA A 229 -42.85 -12.82 12.30
C ALA A 229 -42.91 -14.37 12.27
N PRO A 230 -42.72 -15.00 11.10
CA PRO A 230 -42.90 -16.44 10.92
C PRO A 230 -41.68 -17.25 11.38
N PHE A 231 -41.14 -16.98 12.57
CA PHE A 231 -39.89 -17.57 13.07
C PHE A 231 -39.87 -19.10 13.04
N SER A 232 -40.93 -19.75 13.53
CA SER A 232 -41.04 -21.21 13.51
C SER A 232 -41.00 -21.80 12.10
N GLU A 233 -41.54 -21.08 11.10
CA GLU A 233 -41.48 -21.51 9.70
C GLU A 233 -40.06 -21.29 9.14
N MET A 234 -39.41 -20.18 9.47
CA MET A 234 -38.04 -19.86 9.04
C MET A 234 -37.00 -20.83 9.65
N ASP A 235 -37.06 -21.12 10.95
CA ASP A 235 -36.20 -22.11 11.63
C ASP A 235 -36.32 -23.49 10.97
N ARG A 236 -37.56 -23.92 10.71
CA ARG A 236 -37.82 -25.20 10.06
C ARG A 236 -37.23 -25.26 8.65
N ILE A 237 -37.32 -24.16 7.90
CA ILE A 237 -36.77 -24.08 6.54
C ILE A 237 -35.24 -24.09 6.57
N LEU A 238 -34.59 -23.36 7.48
CA LEU A 238 -33.12 -23.35 7.63
C LEU A 238 -32.55 -24.75 7.88
N LEU A 239 -33.29 -25.59 8.58
CA LEU A 239 -32.91 -26.98 8.90
C LEU A 239 -33.29 -28.00 7.82
N SER A 240 -33.95 -27.60 6.73
CA SER A 240 -34.40 -28.50 5.66
C SER A 240 -33.25 -28.89 4.72
N GLU A 241 -33.25 -30.15 4.24
CA GLU A 241 -32.27 -30.64 3.24
C GLU A 241 -32.49 -30.03 1.85
N SER A 242 -33.66 -29.44 1.57
CA SER A 242 -33.99 -28.84 0.28
C SER A 242 -34.82 -27.55 0.46
N PRO A 243 -34.19 -26.49 1.01
CA PRO A 243 -34.93 -25.39 1.62
C PRO A 243 -35.48 -24.38 0.61
N LEU A 244 -34.94 -24.34 -0.62
CA LEU A 244 -35.26 -23.31 -1.61
C LEU A 244 -36.76 -23.20 -1.95
N ASN A 245 -37.43 -24.32 -2.24
CA ASN A 245 -38.85 -24.28 -2.62
C ASN A 245 -39.75 -23.88 -1.45
N GLU A 246 -39.40 -24.27 -0.23
CA GLU A 246 -40.15 -23.88 0.97
C GLU A 246 -39.95 -22.39 1.29
N ALA A 247 -38.72 -21.88 1.14
CA ALA A 247 -38.41 -20.47 1.26
C ALA A 247 -39.18 -19.62 0.25
N ILE A 248 -39.32 -20.10 -1.00
CA ILE A 248 -40.07 -19.40 -2.05
C ILE A 248 -41.57 -19.36 -1.72
N ALA A 249 -42.15 -20.47 -1.25
CA ALA A 249 -43.54 -20.49 -0.81
C ALA A 249 -43.79 -19.52 0.36
N LEU A 250 -42.82 -19.40 1.27
CA LEU A 250 -42.87 -18.42 2.36
C LEU A 250 -42.79 -16.97 1.84
N LEU A 251 -41.89 -16.71 0.89
CA LEU A 251 -41.80 -15.41 0.23
C LEU A 251 -43.09 -15.06 -0.54
N GLU A 252 -43.67 -15.99 -1.30
CA GLU A 252 -44.94 -15.79 -2.02
C GLU A 252 -46.07 -15.33 -1.10
N LYS A 253 -46.15 -15.90 0.11
CA LYS A 253 -47.14 -15.55 1.14
C LYS A 253 -46.99 -14.09 1.61
N HIS A 254 -45.77 -13.56 1.69
CA HIS A 254 -45.49 -12.29 2.37
C HIS A 254 -44.97 -11.17 1.45
N ALA A 255 -44.45 -11.46 0.27
CA ALA A 255 -43.75 -10.51 -0.62
C ALA A 255 -44.59 -9.28 -1.01
N HIS A 256 -45.92 -9.37 -0.97
CA HIS A 256 -46.79 -8.22 -1.26
C HIS A 256 -46.61 -7.06 -0.26
N LEU A 257 -46.10 -7.32 0.95
CA LEU A 257 -45.93 -6.37 2.04
C LEU A 257 -44.76 -5.38 1.85
N SER A 258 -43.76 -5.71 1.01
CA SER A 258 -42.60 -4.84 0.75
C SER A 258 -42.19 -4.86 -0.73
N ALA A 259 -41.66 -3.76 -1.26
CA ALA A 259 -41.31 -3.63 -2.67
C ALA A 259 -40.12 -4.54 -3.06
N GLY A 260 -39.04 -4.54 -2.28
CA GLY A 260 -37.85 -5.36 -2.57
C GLY A 260 -38.14 -6.86 -2.69
N PRO A 261 -38.73 -7.49 -1.65
CA PRO A 261 -39.17 -8.88 -1.67
C PRO A 261 -40.10 -9.22 -2.85
N ARG A 262 -40.96 -8.28 -3.27
CA ARG A 262 -41.82 -8.44 -4.45
C ARG A 262 -41.02 -8.49 -5.75
N GLU A 263 -40.01 -7.64 -5.91
CA GLU A 263 -39.15 -7.64 -7.10
C GLU A 263 -38.26 -8.89 -7.13
N ILE A 264 -37.75 -9.33 -5.97
CA ILE A 264 -37.04 -10.62 -5.84
C ILE A 264 -37.93 -11.76 -6.33
N LEU A 265 -39.17 -11.86 -5.82
CA LEU A 265 -40.10 -12.91 -6.23
C LEU A 265 -40.37 -12.92 -7.74
N LYS A 266 -40.54 -11.74 -8.36
CA LYS A 266 -40.77 -11.61 -9.81
C LYS A 266 -39.55 -12.01 -10.66
N ALA A 267 -38.35 -11.91 -10.11
CA ALA A 267 -37.10 -12.21 -10.83
C ALA A 267 -36.68 -13.68 -10.72
N LEU A 268 -37.29 -14.46 -9.82
CA LEU A 268 -36.93 -15.86 -9.63
C LEU A 268 -37.17 -16.68 -10.92
N PRO A 269 -36.23 -17.54 -11.33
CA PRO A 269 -36.37 -18.34 -12.52
C PRO A 269 -37.51 -19.37 -12.37
N GLU A 270 -38.29 -19.52 -13.46
CA GLU A 270 -39.37 -20.51 -13.53
C GLU A 270 -38.82 -21.94 -13.57
N ASP A 271 -37.77 -22.19 -14.36
CA ASP A 271 -37.05 -23.47 -14.40
C ASP A 271 -35.79 -23.41 -13.54
N ARG A 272 -35.85 -24.08 -12.38
CA ARG A 272 -34.76 -24.14 -11.39
C ARG A 272 -33.90 -25.40 -11.53
N SER A 273 -34.27 -26.33 -12.41
CA SER A 273 -33.61 -27.64 -12.54
C SER A 273 -32.17 -27.55 -13.06
N ARG A 274 -31.80 -26.40 -13.65
CA ARG A 274 -30.50 -26.16 -14.27
C ARG A 274 -29.58 -25.25 -13.46
N LEU A 275 -30.04 -24.77 -12.29
CA LEU A 275 -29.22 -23.93 -11.42
C LEU A 275 -28.15 -24.79 -10.74
N SER A 276 -26.92 -24.29 -10.70
CA SER A 276 -25.85 -24.90 -9.92
C SER A 276 -26.06 -24.67 -8.43
N GLU A 277 -25.46 -25.53 -7.60
CA GLU A 277 -25.47 -25.38 -6.14
C GLU A 277 -24.88 -24.03 -5.70
N SER A 278 -23.87 -23.53 -6.44
CA SER A 278 -23.26 -22.21 -6.24
C SER A 278 -24.21 -21.03 -6.43
N ILE A 279 -25.36 -21.23 -7.06
CA ILE A 279 -26.41 -20.21 -7.24
C ILE A 279 -27.58 -20.49 -6.28
N VAL A 280 -27.91 -21.76 -6.05
CA VAL A 280 -29.04 -22.17 -5.20
C VAL A 280 -28.87 -21.72 -3.74
N GLU A 281 -27.67 -21.89 -3.17
CA GLU A 281 -27.43 -21.54 -1.75
C GLU A 281 -27.52 -20.02 -1.50
N PRO A 282 -26.83 -19.14 -2.25
CA PRO A 282 -27.01 -17.69 -2.10
C PRO A 282 -28.44 -17.22 -2.41
N MET A 283 -29.11 -17.83 -3.40
CA MET A 283 -30.51 -17.50 -3.70
C MET A 283 -31.43 -17.84 -2.53
N PHE A 284 -31.23 -18.98 -1.90
CA PHE A 284 -31.95 -19.37 -0.69
C PHE A 284 -31.75 -18.35 0.44
N ALA A 285 -30.50 -17.98 0.73
CA ALA A 285 -30.18 -16.99 1.76
C ALA A 285 -30.84 -15.63 1.46
N LEU A 286 -30.82 -15.18 0.20
CA LEU A 286 -31.47 -13.92 -0.23
C LEU A 286 -32.99 -13.96 -0.02
N ILE A 287 -33.64 -15.09 -0.31
CA ILE A 287 -35.08 -15.25 -0.14
C ILE A 287 -35.47 -15.18 1.34
N LEU A 288 -34.75 -15.87 2.23
CA LEU A 288 -35.02 -15.77 3.66
C LEU A 288 -34.69 -14.39 4.21
N ALA A 289 -33.63 -13.74 3.73
CA ALA A 289 -33.32 -12.36 4.07
C ALA A 289 -34.46 -11.41 3.66
N ALA A 290 -35.06 -11.63 2.49
CA ALA A 290 -36.21 -10.86 2.04
C ALA A 290 -37.45 -11.06 2.92
N VAL A 291 -37.68 -12.29 3.42
CA VAL A 291 -38.75 -12.55 4.40
C VAL A 291 -38.45 -11.88 5.73
N ALA A 292 -37.23 -12.02 6.26
CA ALA A 292 -36.81 -11.38 7.50
C ALA A 292 -37.00 -9.86 7.43
N HIS A 293 -36.55 -9.23 6.34
CA HIS A 293 -36.69 -7.79 6.10
C HIS A 293 -38.14 -7.29 6.15
N ILE A 294 -39.13 -8.11 5.77
CA ILE A 294 -40.56 -7.72 5.84
C ILE A 294 -40.99 -7.48 7.28
N PHE A 295 -40.49 -8.31 8.20
CA PHE A 295 -40.92 -8.33 9.59
C PHE A 295 -39.95 -7.62 10.53
N GLU A 296 -38.75 -7.27 10.08
CA GLU A 296 -37.81 -6.46 10.86
C GLU A 296 -38.44 -5.10 11.18
N ARG A 297 -38.45 -4.73 12.47
CA ARG A 297 -38.99 -3.46 12.93
C ARG A 297 -38.23 -2.31 12.26
N LYS A 298 -38.98 -1.35 11.69
CA LYS A 298 -38.35 -0.12 11.15
C LYS A 298 -37.93 0.83 12.24
N THR A 299 -38.63 0.80 13.37
CA THR A 299 -38.39 1.62 14.56
C THR A 299 -38.60 0.76 15.79
N LEU A 300 -37.79 0.97 16.82
CA LEU A 300 -37.90 0.27 18.10
C LEU A 300 -38.43 1.23 19.17
N ASP A 301 -39.50 0.87 19.87
CA ASP A 301 -39.99 1.64 21.02
C ASP A 301 -39.16 1.29 22.26
N THR A 302 -38.22 2.16 22.62
CA THR A 302 -37.27 1.89 23.71
C THR A 302 -37.83 2.25 25.09
N ARG A 303 -38.94 3.00 25.20
CA ARG A 303 -39.42 3.62 26.45
C ARG A 303 -39.64 2.66 27.62
N ASN A 304 -39.95 1.40 27.32
CA ASN A 304 -40.23 0.38 28.33
C ASN A 304 -39.12 -0.67 28.44
N LEU A 305 -38.04 -0.54 27.68
CA LEU A 305 -36.90 -1.46 27.77
C LEU A 305 -36.13 -1.18 29.05
N SER A 306 -35.88 -2.24 29.82
CA SER A 306 -34.92 -2.23 30.92
C SER A 306 -33.48 -2.10 30.39
N LEU A 307 -32.53 -1.79 31.29
CA LEU A 307 -31.11 -1.74 30.93
C LEU A 307 -30.63 -3.09 30.36
N GLU A 308 -31.04 -4.20 30.98
CA GLU A 308 -30.68 -5.56 30.55
C GLU A 308 -31.22 -5.89 29.15
N GLU A 309 -32.50 -5.59 28.89
CA GLU A 309 -33.11 -5.78 27.56
C GLU A 309 -32.44 -4.88 26.49
N THR A 310 -32.09 -3.64 26.87
CA THR A 310 -31.39 -2.71 25.97
C THR A 310 -30.02 -3.23 25.57
N ILE A 311 -29.24 -3.73 26.52
CA ILE A 311 -27.92 -4.32 26.25
C ILE A 311 -28.07 -5.60 25.43
N SER A 312 -29.03 -6.48 25.77
CA SER A 312 -29.28 -7.74 25.03
C SER A 312 -29.61 -7.50 23.55
N LEU A 313 -30.45 -6.50 23.25
CA LEU A 313 -30.76 -6.13 21.86
C LEU A 313 -29.60 -5.42 21.16
N LEU A 314 -28.76 -4.71 21.88
CA LEU A 314 -27.59 -4.03 21.33
C LEU A 314 -26.52 -5.03 20.89
N ILE A 315 -26.23 -6.02 21.74
CA ILE A 315 -25.16 -7.02 21.51
C ILE A 315 -25.59 -8.19 20.63
N THR A 316 -26.74 -8.08 19.95
CA THR A 316 -27.22 -9.11 19.05
C THR A 316 -26.20 -9.39 17.95
N ASP A 317 -25.83 -10.65 17.78
CA ASP A 317 -24.73 -11.08 16.90
C ASP A 317 -25.16 -11.16 15.42
N ILE A 318 -25.38 -10.00 14.80
CA ILE A 318 -25.73 -9.83 13.39
C ILE A 318 -24.82 -8.78 12.75
N SER A 319 -24.44 -8.92 11.48
CA SER A 319 -23.46 -8.01 10.86
C SER A 319 -23.92 -6.55 10.77
N ARG A 320 -25.22 -6.29 10.91
CA ARG A 320 -25.79 -4.95 11.06
C ARG A 320 -26.99 -4.97 11.98
N ASN A 321 -26.98 -4.07 12.97
CA ASN A 321 -28.14 -3.77 13.80
C ASN A 321 -28.60 -2.32 13.55
N ARG A 322 -29.76 -2.13 12.93
CA ARG A 322 -30.28 -0.79 12.60
C ARG A 322 -30.69 0.03 13.82
N HIS A 323 -30.85 -0.60 14.98
CA HIS A 323 -31.36 0.02 16.19
C HIS A 323 -30.23 0.48 17.12
N VAL A 324 -28.95 0.32 16.75
CA VAL A 324 -27.80 0.71 17.57
C VAL A 324 -27.91 2.15 18.05
N GLU A 325 -28.24 3.10 17.16
CA GLU A 325 -28.37 4.52 17.55
C GLU A 325 -29.50 4.74 18.57
N ALA A 326 -30.69 4.17 18.31
CA ALA A 326 -31.83 4.31 19.22
C ALA A 326 -31.58 3.64 20.58
N LEU A 327 -30.96 2.47 20.60
CA LEU A 327 -30.57 1.76 21.82
C LEU A 327 -29.47 2.54 22.57
N SER A 328 -28.50 3.10 21.86
CA SER A 328 -27.43 3.93 22.43
C SER A 328 -27.97 5.20 23.07
N GLU A 329 -28.91 5.88 22.43
CA GLU A 329 -29.57 7.05 23.01
C GLU A 329 -30.43 6.69 24.21
N HIS A 330 -31.13 5.55 24.17
CA HIS A 330 -31.88 5.04 25.33
C HIS A 330 -30.98 4.76 26.53
N LEU A 331 -29.74 4.33 26.32
CA LEU A 331 -28.75 4.13 27.39
C LEU A 331 -28.39 5.43 28.14
N ARG A 332 -28.75 6.61 27.63
CA ARG A 332 -28.61 7.88 28.37
C ARG A 332 -29.65 8.03 29.48
N GLU A 333 -30.76 7.30 29.44
CA GLU A 333 -31.82 7.38 30.45
C GLU A 333 -31.46 6.68 31.77
N PHE A 334 -30.45 5.80 31.75
CA PHE A 334 -29.99 5.05 32.92
C PHE A 334 -28.80 5.72 33.62
N PRO A 335 -28.58 5.46 34.93
CA PRO A 335 -27.43 5.97 35.66
C PRO A 335 -26.10 5.54 35.02
N ALA A 336 -25.17 6.49 34.88
CA ALA A 336 -23.96 6.25 34.09
C ALA A 336 -23.09 5.09 34.58
N ILE A 337 -23.00 4.92 35.90
CA ILE A 337 -22.25 3.84 36.53
C ILE A 337 -22.90 2.46 36.30
N GLU A 338 -24.23 2.40 36.19
CA GLU A 338 -24.94 1.15 35.91
C GLU A 338 -24.73 0.72 34.46
N VAL A 339 -24.77 1.68 33.53
CA VAL A 339 -24.46 1.45 32.11
C VAL A 339 -23.02 0.97 31.94
N LEU A 340 -22.05 1.61 32.61
CA LEU A 340 -20.65 1.20 32.55
C LEU A 340 -20.48 -0.25 32.97
N HIS A 341 -20.97 -0.62 34.16
CA HIS A 341 -20.85 -2.00 34.65
C HIS A 341 -21.59 -3.02 33.76
N ALA A 342 -22.75 -2.64 33.20
CA ALA A 342 -23.49 -3.52 32.30
C ALA A 342 -22.71 -3.78 30.99
N MET A 343 -22.09 -2.74 30.43
CA MET A 343 -21.27 -2.86 29.22
C MET A 343 -19.94 -3.59 29.49
N GLU A 344 -19.29 -3.32 30.62
CA GLU A 344 -18.09 -4.06 31.06
C GLU A 344 -18.39 -5.55 31.23
N GLY A 345 -19.54 -5.91 31.81
CA GLY A 345 -19.96 -7.30 31.94
C GLY A 345 -20.29 -7.97 30.60
N ALA A 346 -20.83 -7.22 29.65
CA ALA A 346 -21.23 -7.76 28.35
C ALA A 346 -20.05 -7.93 27.39
N ILE A 347 -19.08 -7.00 27.36
CA ILE A 347 -18.01 -7.01 26.34
C ILE A 347 -17.18 -8.28 26.35
N ASP A 348 -16.93 -8.87 27.51
CA ASP A 348 -16.13 -10.10 27.63
C ASP A 348 -16.82 -11.32 26.98
N GLU A 349 -18.15 -11.31 26.88
CA GLU A 349 -18.93 -12.38 26.25
C GLU A 349 -19.04 -12.23 24.73
N VAL A 350 -18.98 -10.99 24.23
CA VAL A 350 -19.24 -10.66 22.81
C VAL A 350 -18.04 -10.05 22.10
N ARG A 351 -16.84 -10.10 22.70
CA ARG A 351 -15.61 -9.47 22.18
C ARG A 351 -15.32 -9.89 20.73
N ASP A 352 -15.47 -11.18 20.43
CA ASP A 352 -15.18 -11.76 19.11
C ASP A 352 -16.42 -11.84 18.20
N LEU A 353 -17.51 -11.17 18.58
CA LEU A 353 -18.82 -11.21 17.89
C LEU A 353 -19.20 -9.81 17.39
N TYR A 354 -20.19 -9.72 16.49
CA TYR A 354 -20.70 -8.42 16.03
C TYR A 354 -21.29 -7.59 17.17
N GLY A 355 -21.77 -8.24 18.22
CA GLY A 355 -22.27 -7.58 19.43
C GLY A 355 -21.23 -6.71 20.13
N GLY A 356 -19.96 -7.13 20.16
CA GLY A 356 -18.87 -6.34 20.75
C GLY A 356 -18.63 -5.04 19.99
N PHE A 357 -18.66 -5.10 18.66
CA PHE A 357 -18.57 -3.93 17.79
C PHE A 357 -19.68 -2.91 18.09
N PHE A 358 -20.94 -3.35 18.17
CA PHE A 358 -22.06 -2.44 18.48
C PHE A 358 -22.01 -1.88 19.89
N LEU A 359 -21.52 -2.65 20.85
CA LEU A 359 -21.35 -2.21 22.23
C LEU A 359 -20.33 -1.08 22.33
N VAL A 360 -19.18 -1.23 21.66
CA VAL A 360 -18.14 -0.20 21.56
C VAL A 360 -18.63 1.02 20.78
N GLN A 361 -19.37 0.82 19.69
CA GLN A 361 -20.00 1.91 18.94
C GLN A 361 -20.95 2.71 19.83
N ALA A 362 -21.75 2.04 20.68
CA ALA A 362 -22.63 2.70 21.64
C ALA A 362 -21.85 3.52 22.68
N MET A 363 -20.70 3.03 23.17
CA MET A 363 -19.81 3.82 24.04
C MET A 363 -19.34 5.12 23.35
N GLY A 364 -19.02 5.04 22.06
CA GLY A 364 -18.67 6.20 21.22
C GLY A 364 -19.81 7.20 21.08
N VAL A 365 -21.04 6.74 20.82
CA VAL A 365 -22.25 7.60 20.77
C VAL A 365 -22.48 8.28 22.13
N LEU A 366 -22.34 7.53 23.22
CA LEU A 366 -22.49 8.04 24.57
C LEU A 366 -21.40 9.07 24.94
N ALA A 367 -20.19 8.90 24.38
CA ALA A 367 -19.03 9.80 24.49
C ALA A 367 -18.70 10.22 25.94
N ARG A 368 -18.63 9.25 26.86
CA ARG A 368 -18.36 9.50 28.29
C ARG A 368 -16.93 9.11 28.66
N GLU A 369 -16.29 9.89 29.52
CA GLU A 369 -14.88 9.68 29.92
C GLU A 369 -14.67 8.36 30.66
N GLU A 370 -15.69 7.85 31.34
CA GLU A 370 -15.65 6.60 32.10
C GLU A 370 -15.40 5.36 31.23
N PHE A 371 -15.68 5.43 29.93
CA PHE A 371 -15.44 4.32 29.00
C PHE A 371 -13.99 4.23 28.50
N ILE A 372 -13.16 5.28 28.70
CA ILE A 372 -11.81 5.32 28.12
C ILE A 372 -10.98 4.08 28.47
N PRO A 373 -10.90 3.60 29.73
CA PRO A 373 -10.09 2.42 30.05
C PRO A 373 -10.57 1.14 29.35
N LEU A 374 -11.89 0.97 29.23
CA LEU A 374 -12.50 -0.18 28.57
C LEU A 374 -12.28 -0.14 27.05
N LEU A 375 -12.36 1.03 26.45
CA LEU A 375 -12.09 1.22 25.03
C LEU A 375 -10.61 0.97 24.72
N ILE A 376 -9.68 1.39 25.59
CA ILE A 376 -8.26 1.07 25.46
C ILE A 376 -8.01 -0.44 25.52
N SER A 377 -8.70 -1.18 26.41
CA SER A 377 -8.57 -2.63 26.47
C SER A 377 -9.15 -3.36 25.26
N CYS A 378 -10.10 -2.76 24.52
CA CYS A 378 -10.65 -3.30 23.28
C CYS A 378 -9.73 -3.12 22.05
N MET A 379 -8.55 -2.50 22.22
CA MET A 379 -7.53 -2.34 21.18
C MET A 379 -6.28 -3.19 21.45
N ASP A 380 -6.32 -4.10 22.42
CA ASP A 380 -5.18 -4.95 22.79
C ASP A 380 -4.83 -5.99 21.71
N ASP A 381 -3.65 -6.60 21.82
CA ASP A 381 -3.18 -7.62 20.87
C ASP A 381 -4.10 -8.87 20.77
N SER A 382 -5.07 -9.03 21.69
CA SER A 382 -6.06 -10.11 21.67
C SER A 382 -7.34 -9.77 20.91
N SER A 383 -7.55 -8.49 20.62
CA SER A 383 -8.74 -7.97 19.97
C SER A 383 -8.63 -8.06 18.43
N GLY A 384 -9.75 -8.31 17.76
CA GLY A 384 -9.81 -8.27 16.29
C GLY A 384 -9.72 -6.83 15.76
N ASP A 385 -9.26 -6.67 14.51
CA ASP A 385 -9.10 -5.36 13.87
C ASP A 385 -10.42 -4.55 13.87
N ALA A 386 -11.54 -5.18 13.55
CA ALA A 386 -12.85 -4.51 13.52
C ALA A 386 -13.27 -3.93 14.88
N LEU A 387 -13.01 -4.64 15.98
CA LEU A 387 -13.29 -4.15 17.33
C LEU A 387 -12.34 -3.01 17.70
N SER A 388 -11.06 -3.15 17.36
CA SER A 388 -10.02 -2.16 17.65
C SER A 388 -10.28 -0.85 16.90
N GLU A 389 -10.68 -0.92 15.62
CA GLU A 389 -11.09 0.25 14.82
C GLU A 389 -12.33 0.93 15.41
N ALA A 390 -13.35 0.15 15.83
CA ALA A 390 -14.53 0.71 16.49
C ALA A 390 -14.17 1.40 17.82
N ALA A 391 -13.23 0.84 18.58
CA ALA A 391 -12.77 1.41 19.84
C ALA A 391 -11.96 2.69 19.61
N MET A 392 -11.12 2.71 18.58
CA MET A 392 -10.42 3.90 18.10
C MET A 392 -11.43 5.01 17.76
N ASP A 393 -12.46 4.72 16.96
CA ASP A 393 -13.51 5.68 16.59
C ASP A 393 -14.28 6.21 17.81
N ALA A 394 -14.60 5.32 18.76
CA ALA A 394 -15.25 5.68 20.01
C ALA A 394 -14.37 6.61 20.88
N LEU A 395 -13.06 6.35 20.97
CA LEU A 395 -12.11 7.21 21.66
C LEU A 395 -11.96 8.58 20.95
N ILE A 396 -11.96 8.60 19.62
CA ILE A 396 -11.97 9.84 18.83
C ILE A 396 -13.23 10.67 19.13
N ALA A 397 -14.39 10.01 19.24
CA ALA A 397 -15.66 10.65 19.59
C ALA A 397 -15.64 11.26 21.00
N ILE A 398 -14.96 10.63 21.97
CA ILE A 398 -14.73 11.19 23.32
C ILE A 398 -13.82 12.43 23.27
N GLY A 399 -12.83 12.46 22.38
CA GLY A 399 -12.02 13.64 22.10
C GLY A 399 -10.80 13.81 23.01
N GLU A 400 -10.45 15.07 23.33
CA GLU A 400 -9.14 15.46 23.93
C GLU A 400 -8.79 14.69 25.21
N ARG A 401 -9.81 14.29 25.98
CA ARG A 401 -9.62 13.49 27.20
C ARG A 401 -9.08 12.11 26.91
N ALA A 402 -9.62 11.42 25.90
CA ALA A 402 -9.13 10.12 25.47
C ALA A 402 -7.68 10.21 24.96
N GLY A 403 -7.39 11.21 24.11
CA GLY A 403 -6.03 11.47 23.63
C GLY A 403 -5.04 11.73 24.77
N ASN A 404 -5.43 12.53 25.76
CA ASN A 404 -4.59 12.82 26.92
C ASN A 404 -4.34 11.60 27.81
N THR A 405 -5.34 10.72 27.99
CA THR A 405 -5.17 9.47 28.72
C THR A 405 -4.18 8.55 27.99
N LEU A 406 -4.34 8.37 26.68
CA LEU A 406 -3.41 7.57 25.87
C LEU A 406 -1.98 8.11 25.93
N MET A 407 -1.78 9.43 25.82
CA MET A 407 -0.46 10.05 25.96
C MET A 407 0.15 9.86 27.36
N THR A 408 -0.69 9.87 28.41
CA THR A 408 -0.24 9.67 29.79
C THR A 408 0.17 8.23 30.06
N GLU A 409 -0.58 7.27 29.51
CA GLU A 409 -0.40 5.83 29.72
C GLU A 409 0.50 5.18 28.65
N TRP A 410 1.05 5.95 27.72
CA TRP A 410 1.74 5.48 26.51
C TRP A 410 2.73 4.34 26.73
N ASN A 411 3.57 4.46 27.77
CA ASN A 411 4.62 3.49 28.09
C ASN A 411 4.09 2.19 28.73
N THR A 412 2.80 2.13 29.05
CA THR A 412 2.13 0.96 29.63
C THR A 412 1.25 0.21 28.62
N LEU A 413 0.99 0.82 27.46
CA LEU A 413 0.23 0.23 26.37
C LEU A 413 1.02 -0.86 25.65
N ASP A 414 0.33 -1.88 25.15
CA ASP A 414 0.92 -2.87 24.24
C ASP A 414 1.10 -2.33 22.81
N SER A 415 1.67 -3.14 21.91
CA SER A 415 1.95 -2.72 20.54
C SER A 415 0.70 -2.38 19.75
N SER A 416 -0.37 -3.18 19.86
CA SER A 416 -1.64 -2.92 19.16
C SER A 416 -2.27 -1.62 19.68
N GLN A 417 -2.32 -1.45 21.00
CA GLN A 417 -2.84 -0.24 21.63
C GLN A 417 -2.06 1.01 21.25
N GLN A 418 -0.74 0.92 21.06
CA GLN A 418 0.07 2.03 20.55
C GLN A 418 -0.23 2.34 19.08
N ILE A 419 -0.47 1.33 18.24
CA ILE A 419 -0.83 1.54 16.82
C ILE A 419 -2.16 2.30 16.72
N TYR A 420 -3.22 1.77 17.31
CA TYR A 420 -4.54 2.41 17.27
C TYR A 420 -4.57 3.71 18.09
N GLY A 421 -3.90 3.72 19.25
CA GLY A 421 -3.78 4.90 20.10
C GLY A 421 -3.07 6.08 19.43
N SER A 422 -2.04 5.83 18.61
CA SER A 422 -1.40 6.89 17.81
C SER A 422 -2.39 7.56 16.86
N SER A 423 -3.27 6.78 16.22
CA SER A 423 -4.31 7.29 15.33
C SER A 423 -5.37 8.12 16.07
N VAL A 424 -5.76 7.70 17.28
CA VAL A 424 -6.61 8.51 18.16
C VAL A 424 -5.94 9.84 18.50
N ILE A 425 -4.68 9.81 18.97
CA ILE A 425 -3.92 11.02 19.36
C ILE A 425 -3.78 11.98 18.17
N LEU A 426 -3.47 11.48 16.97
CA LEU A 426 -3.40 12.27 15.73
C LEU A 426 -4.74 12.93 15.40
N SER A 427 -5.83 12.15 15.44
CA SER A 427 -7.17 12.59 15.03
C SER A 427 -7.75 13.63 15.99
N VAL A 428 -7.59 13.39 17.29
CA VAL A 428 -8.07 14.28 18.35
C VAL A 428 -7.19 15.53 18.48
N GLY A 429 -5.87 15.36 18.37
CA GLY A 429 -4.89 16.39 18.62
C GLY A 429 -4.92 16.89 20.07
N GLY A 430 -4.54 18.15 20.28
CA GLY A 430 -4.58 18.78 21.59
C GLY A 430 -3.37 19.68 21.82
N LYS A 431 -3.45 20.48 22.88
CA LYS A 431 -2.36 21.40 23.27
C LYS A 431 -1.13 20.68 23.82
N ASP A 432 -1.30 19.47 24.36
CA ASP A 432 -0.24 18.69 25.00
C ASP A 432 0.48 17.77 24.00
N LEU A 433 -0.08 17.59 22.79
CA LEU A 433 0.48 16.78 21.71
C LEU A 433 1.93 17.17 21.34
N PRO A 434 2.30 18.46 21.20
CA PRO A 434 3.68 18.81 20.90
C PRO A 434 4.69 18.36 21.97
N ASP A 435 4.31 18.46 23.24
CA ASP A 435 5.19 18.08 24.34
C ASP A 435 5.34 16.55 24.41
N PHE A 436 4.27 15.81 24.14
CA PHE A 436 4.30 14.35 23.98
C PHE A 436 5.22 13.92 22.82
N LEU A 437 5.06 14.50 21.62
CA LEU A 437 5.90 14.17 20.46
C LEU A 437 7.37 14.46 20.68
N LEU A 438 7.70 15.53 21.42
CA LEU A 438 9.08 15.86 21.77
C LEU A 438 9.66 14.93 22.84
N ALA A 439 8.83 14.50 23.80
CA ALA A 439 9.24 13.58 24.86
C ALA A 439 9.51 12.16 24.34
N HIS A 440 8.78 11.74 23.29
CA HIS A 440 8.84 10.40 22.70
C HIS A 440 9.40 10.38 21.28
N ILE A 441 10.17 11.41 20.91
CA ILE A 441 10.65 11.58 19.54
C ILE A 441 11.49 10.41 19.05
N ASP A 442 12.34 9.84 19.91
CA ASP A 442 13.23 8.74 19.52
C ASP A 442 12.44 7.45 19.23
N ASP A 443 11.41 7.15 20.04
CA ASP A 443 10.61 5.93 19.89
C ASP A 443 9.60 6.06 18.74
N LEU A 444 8.76 7.09 18.77
CA LEU A 444 7.68 7.29 17.79
C LEU A 444 8.21 7.50 16.36
N TYR A 445 9.31 8.25 16.22
CA TYR A 445 9.90 8.51 14.91
C TYR A 445 10.61 7.28 14.33
N GLU A 446 11.20 6.42 15.18
CA GLU A 446 11.83 5.18 14.73
C GLU A 446 10.79 4.09 14.38
N GLU A 447 9.66 4.05 15.09
CA GLU A 447 8.54 3.16 14.78
C GLU A 447 7.83 3.58 13.48
N SER A 448 7.39 4.83 13.39
CA SER A 448 6.68 5.37 12.23
C SER A 448 7.00 6.84 11.98
N MET A 449 8.02 7.06 11.16
CA MET A 449 8.42 8.40 10.69
C MET A 449 7.29 9.16 9.98
N GLU A 450 6.47 8.44 9.21
CA GLU A 450 5.31 8.98 8.49
C GLU A 450 4.27 9.52 9.48
N GLN A 451 3.82 8.67 10.40
CA GLN A 451 2.82 9.05 11.40
C GLN A 451 3.33 10.17 12.32
N TRP A 452 4.62 10.16 12.70
CA TRP A 452 5.21 11.26 13.45
C TRP A 452 5.17 12.58 12.67
N CYS A 453 5.47 12.55 11.36
CA CYS A 453 5.38 13.74 10.50
C CYS A 453 3.94 14.26 10.40
N ASP A 454 2.95 13.37 10.32
CA ASP A 454 1.54 13.75 10.28
C ASP A 454 1.09 14.37 11.61
N MET A 455 1.50 13.81 12.74
CA MET A 455 1.22 14.39 14.07
C MET A 455 1.92 15.75 14.26
N ALA A 456 3.15 15.90 13.76
CA ALA A 456 3.88 17.17 13.78
C ALA A 456 3.20 18.24 12.90
N LEU A 457 2.65 17.85 11.75
CA LEU A 457 1.87 18.73 10.88
C LEU A 457 0.51 19.10 11.49
N ALA A 458 -0.17 18.13 12.09
CA ALA A 458 -1.48 18.34 12.72
C ALA A 458 -1.39 19.30 13.91
N SER A 459 -0.35 19.17 14.72
CA SER A 459 -0.10 20.05 15.87
C SER A 459 0.57 21.38 15.49
N ALA A 460 1.34 21.39 14.40
CA ALA A 460 2.03 22.55 13.85
C ALA A 460 2.75 23.38 14.93
N ASP A 461 3.79 22.80 15.52
CA ASP A 461 4.68 23.45 16.49
C ASP A 461 6.04 23.76 15.86
N GLN A 462 6.54 24.98 16.06
CA GLN A 462 7.80 25.44 15.46
C GLN A 462 9.02 24.67 15.97
N ARG A 463 8.94 24.07 17.17
CA ARG A 463 10.04 23.31 17.80
C ARG A 463 10.48 22.11 16.96
N PHE A 464 9.57 21.51 16.19
CA PHE A 464 9.85 20.35 15.33
C PHE A 464 10.80 20.66 14.17
N LEU A 465 10.88 21.92 13.73
CA LEU A 465 11.73 22.32 12.61
C LEU A 465 13.20 21.96 12.84
N SER A 466 13.66 22.02 14.10
CA SER A 466 15.05 21.68 14.45
C SER A 466 15.36 20.20 14.18
N HIS A 467 14.46 19.30 14.59
CA HIS A 467 14.59 17.87 14.37
C HIS A 467 14.44 17.53 12.88
N LEU A 468 13.36 17.98 12.24
CA LEU A 468 13.08 17.72 10.82
C LEU A 468 14.22 18.21 9.92
N LYS A 469 14.80 19.39 10.21
CA LYS A 469 15.97 19.90 9.47
C LYS A 469 17.16 18.95 9.53
N SER A 470 17.43 18.37 10.70
CA SER A 470 18.52 17.40 10.88
C SER A 470 18.29 16.11 10.08
N GLU A 471 17.02 15.82 9.76
CA GLU A 471 16.58 14.61 9.09
C GLU A 471 16.44 14.75 7.57
N LEU A 472 16.46 15.97 7.02
CA LEU A 472 16.42 16.23 5.57
C LEU A 472 17.50 15.48 4.78
N LYS A 473 18.65 15.19 5.40
CA LYS A 473 19.72 14.39 4.78
C LYS A 473 19.28 12.97 4.39
N ARG A 474 18.25 12.43 5.05
CA ARG A 474 17.63 11.14 4.73
C ARG A 474 16.81 11.16 3.44
N LYS A 475 16.49 12.35 2.90
CA LYS A 475 15.70 12.57 1.68
C LYS A 475 14.35 11.83 1.70
N ASN A 476 13.78 11.65 2.89
CA ASN A 476 12.50 10.98 3.04
C ASN A 476 11.38 11.93 2.57
N PRO A 477 10.44 11.46 1.72
CA PRO A 477 9.34 12.30 1.22
C PRO A 477 8.48 12.93 2.32
N PHE A 478 8.14 12.18 3.37
CA PHE A 478 7.32 12.67 4.49
C PHE A 478 8.05 13.75 5.28
N VAL A 479 9.33 13.54 5.61
CA VAL A 479 10.17 14.54 6.29
C VAL A 479 10.31 15.81 5.47
N ASN A 480 10.57 15.67 4.17
CA ASN A 480 10.70 16.80 3.26
C ASN A 480 9.40 17.60 3.18
N ALA A 481 8.26 16.92 3.03
CA ALA A 481 6.95 17.55 2.98
C ALA A 481 6.59 18.23 4.30
N ALA A 482 6.80 17.55 5.43
CA ALA A 482 6.53 18.08 6.77
C ALA A 482 7.38 19.32 7.07
N TYR A 483 8.70 19.24 6.82
CA TYR A 483 9.61 20.36 7.00
C TYR A 483 9.23 21.56 6.12
N TYR A 484 8.99 21.30 4.82
CA TYR A 484 8.59 22.36 3.89
C TYR A 484 7.30 23.04 4.36
N ARG A 485 6.25 22.26 4.63
CA ARG A 485 4.94 22.78 5.05
C ARG A 485 5.03 23.56 6.36
N LEU A 486 5.74 23.07 7.37
CA LEU A 486 5.93 23.81 8.64
C LEU A 486 6.74 25.09 8.44
N CYS A 487 7.81 25.08 7.63
CA CYS A 487 8.55 26.31 7.29
C CYS A 487 7.64 27.35 6.62
N ARG A 488 6.77 26.92 5.70
CA ARG A 488 5.80 27.81 5.05
C ARG A 488 4.77 28.37 6.05
N LEU A 489 4.23 27.54 6.94
CA LEU A 489 3.26 27.96 7.96
C LEU A 489 3.83 28.98 8.94
N PHE A 490 5.10 28.81 9.33
CA PHE A 490 5.78 29.71 10.27
C PHE A 490 6.55 30.87 9.62
N GLY A 491 6.53 30.98 8.29
CA GLY A 491 7.29 32.01 7.57
C GLY A 491 8.81 31.90 7.78
N VAL A 492 9.33 30.68 8.02
CA VAL A 492 10.75 30.42 8.19
C VAL A 492 11.42 30.35 6.83
N GLU A 493 12.35 31.26 6.59
CA GLU A 493 13.19 31.24 5.39
C GLU A 493 14.37 30.29 5.59
N ASP A 494 14.54 29.34 4.67
CA ASP A 494 15.70 28.46 4.60
C ASP A 494 16.18 28.33 3.14
N PRO A 495 17.48 28.56 2.85
CA PRO A 495 18.04 28.43 1.50
C PRO A 495 17.83 27.06 0.83
N GLU A 496 17.56 26.00 1.59
CA GLU A 496 17.32 24.65 1.05
C GLU A 496 15.88 24.44 0.55
N LEU A 497 14.91 25.29 0.94
CA LEU A 497 13.50 25.12 0.58
C LEU A 497 13.23 24.98 -0.92
N PRO A 498 13.87 25.75 -1.84
CA PRO A 498 13.66 25.57 -3.28
C PRO A 498 14.04 24.15 -3.75
N LYS A 499 15.15 23.61 -3.22
CA LYS A 499 15.62 22.27 -3.57
C LYS A 499 14.73 21.18 -2.96
N ILE A 500 14.23 21.39 -1.74
CA ILE A 500 13.29 20.48 -1.08
C ILE A 500 11.98 20.43 -1.88
N ARG A 501 11.47 21.60 -2.29
CA ARG A 501 10.30 21.73 -3.16
C ARG A 501 10.45 20.95 -4.47
N GLU A 502 11.56 21.13 -5.18
CA GLU A 502 11.86 20.38 -6.40
C GLU A 502 11.83 18.86 -6.16
N GLY A 503 12.35 18.40 -5.01
CA GLY A 503 12.31 17.01 -4.61
C GLY A 503 10.89 16.47 -4.37
N ILE A 504 10.04 17.23 -3.68
CA ILE A 504 8.63 16.88 -3.43
C ILE A 504 7.86 16.80 -4.76
N GLU A 505 8.01 17.81 -5.63
CA GLU A 505 7.32 17.84 -6.93
C GLU A 505 7.79 16.68 -7.84
N ALA A 506 9.07 16.32 -7.80
CA ALA A 506 9.59 15.16 -8.53
C ALA A 506 8.98 13.84 -8.04
N GLU A 507 8.83 13.69 -6.71
CA GLU A 507 8.21 12.51 -6.11
C GLU A 507 6.72 12.42 -6.44
N GLN A 508 5.97 13.52 -6.32
CA GLN A 508 4.55 13.57 -6.70
C GLN A 508 4.36 13.23 -8.19
N LYS A 509 5.24 13.72 -9.09
CA LYS A 509 5.23 13.34 -10.51
C LYS A 509 5.51 11.85 -10.71
N ARG A 510 6.41 11.26 -9.92
CA ARG A 510 6.71 9.83 -9.95
C ARG A 510 5.50 9.01 -9.53
N ILE A 511 4.88 9.34 -8.40
CA ILE A 511 3.65 8.71 -7.88
C ILE A 511 2.53 8.83 -8.92
N LYS A 512 2.31 10.02 -9.50
CA LYS A 512 1.35 10.21 -10.58
C LYS A 512 1.63 9.34 -11.79
N LYS A 513 2.91 9.20 -12.20
CA LYS A 513 3.27 8.30 -13.30
C LYS A 513 2.78 6.89 -12.99
N ILE A 514 2.91 6.40 -11.75
CA ILE A 514 2.45 5.08 -11.27
C ILE A 514 0.93 4.91 -11.27
N PHE A 515 0.15 5.96 -10.96
CA PHE A 515 -1.32 5.87 -10.89
C PHE A 515 -2.06 6.25 -12.19
N SER A 516 -1.42 6.94 -13.14
CA SER A 516 -2.08 7.50 -14.34
C SER A 516 -2.12 6.60 -15.57
N LYS A 517 -1.44 5.45 -15.55
CA LYS A 517 -1.69 4.37 -16.51
C LYS A 517 -2.45 3.30 -15.76
N ASP A 518 -3.34 2.58 -16.44
CA ASP A 518 -3.98 1.38 -15.87
C ASP A 518 -2.94 0.58 -15.09
N PHE A 519 -3.34 -0.07 -14.00
CA PHE A 519 -2.44 -0.87 -13.17
C PHE A 519 -1.56 -1.82 -14.03
N SER A 520 -2.07 -2.27 -15.19
CA SER A 520 -1.36 -3.00 -16.24
C SER A 520 -0.33 -2.18 -17.06
N GLY A 521 -0.60 -0.91 -17.38
CA GLY A 521 0.24 -0.03 -18.18
C GLY A 521 1.49 0.52 -17.48
N ASN A 522 1.51 0.58 -16.14
CA ASN A 522 2.71 0.95 -15.37
C ASN A 522 3.57 -0.23 -14.94
N LEU A 523 2.98 -1.42 -14.77
CA LEU A 523 3.77 -2.65 -14.70
C LEU A 523 4.51 -2.97 -16.01
N MET A 524 4.39 -2.12 -17.04
CA MET A 524 5.01 -2.35 -18.35
C MET A 524 5.91 -1.20 -18.81
N ASP A 525 6.25 -0.22 -17.96
CA ASP A 525 7.11 0.91 -18.38
C ASP A 525 8.49 0.39 -18.88
N PRO A 526 8.77 0.48 -20.20
CA PRO A 526 10.03 -0.03 -20.75
C PRO A 526 11.20 0.92 -20.46
N GLU A 527 10.93 2.17 -20.04
CA GLU A 527 11.95 3.20 -19.77
C GLU A 527 12.47 3.16 -18.33
N LYS A 528 11.94 2.30 -17.47
CA LYS A 528 12.36 2.19 -16.07
C LYS A 528 13.82 1.70 -16.00
N SER A 529 14.73 2.55 -15.49
CA SER A 529 16.18 2.30 -15.42
C SER A 529 16.74 2.12 -14.00
N SER A 530 15.92 2.32 -12.96
CA SER A 530 16.34 2.21 -11.56
C SER A 530 15.16 1.86 -10.64
N LEU A 531 15.47 1.30 -9.47
CA LEU A 531 14.53 1.01 -8.39
C LEU A 531 14.81 1.92 -7.20
N THR A 532 13.76 2.44 -6.55
CA THR A 532 13.92 2.98 -5.20
C THR A 532 13.55 1.88 -4.22
N VAL A 533 14.53 1.44 -3.43
CA VAL A 533 14.40 0.30 -2.53
C VAL A 533 14.70 0.77 -1.12
N SER A 534 13.87 0.39 -0.15
CA SER A 534 14.16 0.66 1.26
C SER A 534 15.21 -0.32 1.77
N LEU A 535 16.31 0.25 2.30
CA LEU A 535 17.49 -0.49 2.73
C LEU A 535 17.81 -0.18 4.19
N ARG A 536 18.00 -1.23 4.98
CA ARG A 536 18.43 -1.17 6.38
C ARG A 536 19.95 -1.17 6.48
N CYS A 537 20.51 -0.14 7.11
CA CYS A 537 21.95 -0.02 7.30
C CYS A 537 22.46 -1.00 8.37
N GLN A 538 23.40 -1.88 8.04
CA GLN A 538 24.00 -2.81 9.01
C GLN A 538 24.82 -2.11 10.12
N SER A 539 25.27 -0.87 9.88
CA SER A 539 26.08 -0.13 10.87
C SER A 539 25.25 0.59 11.94
N CYS A 540 24.05 1.07 11.61
CA CYS A 540 23.22 1.85 12.54
C CYS A 540 21.79 1.32 12.71
N GLY A 541 21.41 0.26 12.01
CA GLY A 541 20.07 -0.33 12.07
C GLY A 541 18.98 0.45 11.34
N LYS A 542 19.22 1.70 10.93
CA LYS A 542 18.20 2.58 10.33
C LYS A 542 17.92 2.25 8.86
N SER A 543 16.64 2.24 8.50
CA SER A 543 16.15 2.06 7.13
C SER A 543 16.00 3.40 6.40
N ASN A 544 16.39 3.45 5.14
CA ASN A 544 16.19 4.62 4.27
C ASN A 544 15.94 4.18 2.81
N PRO A 545 15.27 5.00 1.98
CA PRO A 545 15.14 4.74 0.56
C PRO A 545 16.45 5.03 -0.20
N TYR A 546 16.87 4.11 -1.07
CA TYR A 546 18.00 4.29 -1.99
C TYR A 546 17.59 4.01 -3.42
N THR A 547 18.05 4.84 -4.35
CA THR A 547 17.95 4.56 -5.78
C THR A 547 19.07 3.63 -6.20
N VAL A 548 18.71 2.42 -6.63
CA VAL A 548 19.63 1.36 -7.04
C VAL A 548 19.37 0.97 -8.49
N ASN A 549 20.43 0.62 -9.21
CA ASN A 549 20.32 0.27 -10.62
C ASN A 549 19.86 -1.18 -10.81
N ARG A 550 20.34 -2.10 -9.95
CA ARG A 550 20.01 -3.52 -10.00
C ARG A 550 20.05 -4.18 -8.62
N VAL A 551 19.26 -5.22 -8.45
CA VAL A 551 19.31 -6.13 -7.30
C VAL A 551 19.42 -7.58 -7.80
N PHE A 552 20.31 -8.36 -7.21
CA PHE A 552 20.55 -9.76 -7.56
C PHE A 552 19.98 -10.69 -6.50
N ILE A 553 19.14 -11.63 -6.90
CA ILE A 553 18.49 -12.62 -6.01
C ILE A 553 19.06 -14.01 -6.32
N GLY A 554 19.51 -14.72 -5.27
CA GLY A 554 20.08 -16.06 -5.36
C GLY A 554 19.09 -17.16 -4.97
N ASP A 555 19.60 -18.25 -4.40
CA ASP A 555 18.77 -19.31 -3.82
C ASP A 555 18.03 -18.80 -2.56
N LYS A 556 17.03 -19.53 -2.06
CA LYS A 556 16.26 -19.13 -0.85
C LYS A 556 17.12 -18.82 0.39
N SER A 557 18.31 -19.39 0.48
CA SER A 557 19.25 -19.14 1.58
C SER A 557 20.12 -17.90 1.37
N ASP A 558 20.06 -17.27 0.18
CA ASP A 558 20.86 -16.13 -0.25
C ASP A 558 20.22 -14.78 0.03
N ALA A 559 20.94 -13.98 0.85
CA ALA A 559 20.67 -12.56 1.00
C ALA A 559 20.83 -11.87 -0.37
N PRO A 560 19.86 -11.07 -0.81
CA PRO A 560 19.98 -10.34 -2.06
C PRO A 560 21.18 -9.39 -2.07
N LEU A 561 21.79 -9.21 -3.23
CA LEU A 561 22.91 -8.28 -3.40
C LEU A 561 22.46 -7.03 -4.15
N ILE A 562 22.82 -5.88 -3.61
CA ILE A 562 22.47 -4.58 -4.18
C ILE A 562 23.66 -4.08 -5.01
N SER A 563 23.38 -3.67 -6.25
CA SER A 563 24.36 -3.02 -7.11
C SER A 563 24.60 -1.58 -6.67
N GLY A 564 25.86 -1.16 -6.66
CA GLY A 564 26.30 0.15 -6.18
C GLY A 564 26.83 0.12 -4.75
N GLU A 565 27.46 1.22 -4.35
CA GLU A 565 27.90 1.47 -2.97
C GLU A 565 27.34 2.80 -2.49
N PHE A 566 26.85 2.81 -1.25
CA PHE A 566 26.18 3.96 -0.69
C PHE A 566 26.80 4.33 0.66
N VAL A 567 26.88 5.64 0.90
CA VAL A 567 27.02 6.16 2.25
C VAL A 567 25.65 6.09 2.91
N CYS A 568 25.59 5.60 4.15
CA CYS A 568 24.33 5.58 4.89
C CYS A 568 23.82 7.01 5.12
N LEU A 569 22.58 7.27 4.70
CA LEU A 569 21.94 8.58 4.84
C LEU A 569 21.70 9.00 6.30
N SER A 570 21.69 8.05 7.24
CA SER A 570 21.53 8.35 8.66
C SER A 570 22.85 8.58 9.39
N CYS A 571 23.84 7.68 9.23
CA CYS A 571 25.07 7.69 10.02
C CYS A 571 26.33 8.15 9.27
N ASP A 572 26.22 8.48 7.98
CA ASP A 572 27.30 8.99 7.13
C ASP A 572 28.50 8.02 6.98
N ARG A 573 28.31 6.75 7.34
CA ARG A 573 29.31 5.68 7.18
C ARG A 573 29.03 4.85 5.92
N TRP A 574 30.09 4.38 5.30
CA TRP A 574 30.01 3.30 4.31
C TRP A 574 29.59 2.03 5.03
N SER A 575 28.49 1.42 4.58
CA SER A 575 27.91 0.25 5.23
C SER A 575 27.46 -0.76 4.17
N GLU A 576 27.37 -2.02 4.59
CA GLU A 576 26.51 -2.99 3.93
C GLU A 576 25.06 -2.72 4.33
N PHE A 577 24.14 -3.17 3.48
CA PHE A 577 22.72 -2.93 3.62
C PHE A 577 21.93 -4.22 3.44
N ASP A 578 20.92 -4.38 4.28
CA ASP A 578 19.90 -5.42 4.16
C ASP A 578 18.61 -4.83 3.58
N LEU A 579 17.76 -5.68 3.02
CA LEU A 579 16.40 -5.27 2.65
C LEU A 579 15.52 -5.32 3.90
N ASP A 580 14.73 -4.28 4.11
CA ASP A 580 13.60 -4.35 5.05
C ASP A 580 12.34 -4.86 4.35
N SER A 581 11.22 -4.93 5.09
CA SER A 581 9.92 -5.40 4.59
C SER A 581 9.46 -4.62 3.35
N ASN A 582 9.61 -3.29 3.35
CA ASN A 582 9.27 -2.43 2.22
C ASN A 582 10.19 -2.67 1.02
N GLY A 583 11.48 -2.89 1.28
CA GLY A 583 12.45 -3.33 0.27
C GLY A 583 12.03 -4.64 -0.40
N ILE A 584 11.61 -5.65 0.38
CA ILE A 584 11.13 -6.94 -0.14
C ILE A 584 9.86 -6.77 -0.97
N PHE A 585 8.92 -5.93 -0.52
CA PHE A 585 7.71 -5.62 -1.29
C PHE A 585 8.06 -4.98 -2.64
N CYS A 586 8.98 -4.02 -2.66
CA CYS A 586 9.46 -3.38 -3.90
C CYS A 586 10.06 -4.39 -4.89
N LEU A 587 10.81 -5.38 -4.40
CA LEU A 587 11.39 -6.43 -5.26
C LEU A 587 10.30 -7.36 -5.79
N THR A 588 9.33 -7.74 -4.96
CA THR A 588 8.18 -8.56 -5.36
C THR A 588 7.40 -7.89 -6.48
N ALA A 589 7.11 -6.60 -6.35
CA ALA A 589 6.44 -5.81 -7.38
C ALA A 589 7.24 -5.76 -8.70
N GLU A 590 8.57 -5.64 -8.63
CA GLU A 590 9.42 -5.67 -9.82
C GLU A 590 9.50 -7.06 -10.46
N MET A 591 9.47 -8.14 -9.68
CA MET A 591 9.39 -9.51 -10.21
C MET A 591 8.05 -9.77 -10.92
N MET A 592 6.95 -9.27 -10.37
CA MET A 592 5.63 -9.30 -11.04
C MET A 592 5.68 -8.54 -12.36
N ARG A 593 6.33 -7.36 -12.38
CA ARG A 593 6.58 -6.57 -13.60
C ARG A 593 7.25 -7.40 -14.69
N ILE A 594 8.30 -8.14 -14.32
CA ILE A 594 9.06 -8.99 -15.24
C ILE A 594 8.22 -10.15 -15.76
N SER A 595 7.48 -10.83 -14.87
CA SER A 595 6.60 -11.95 -15.25
C SER A 595 5.53 -11.51 -16.23
N MET A 596 4.83 -10.42 -15.92
CA MET A 596 3.77 -9.90 -16.78
C MET A 596 4.32 -9.46 -18.13
N ALA A 597 5.47 -8.77 -18.17
CA ALA A 597 6.09 -8.34 -19.43
C ALA A 597 6.45 -9.52 -20.33
N HIS A 598 6.95 -10.61 -19.74
CA HIS A 598 7.20 -11.86 -20.44
C HIS A 598 5.91 -12.46 -21.03
N GLU A 599 4.85 -12.55 -20.23
CA GLU A 599 3.53 -13.06 -20.67
C GLU A 599 2.91 -12.19 -21.79
N SER A 600 3.12 -10.89 -21.72
CA SER A 600 2.57 -9.91 -22.68
C SER A 600 3.47 -9.69 -23.91
N GLY A 601 4.64 -10.34 -23.99
CA GLY A 601 5.60 -10.17 -25.09
C GLY A 601 6.26 -8.78 -25.16
N VAL A 602 6.18 -7.98 -24.10
CA VAL A 602 6.76 -6.64 -24.01
C VAL A 602 8.23 -6.74 -23.59
N ARG A 603 9.12 -6.08 -24.34
CA ARG A 603 10.54 -6.00 -23.95
C ARG A 603 10.74 -4.92 -22.91
N ILE A 604 11.27 -5.32 -21.76
CA ILE A 604 11.67 -4.43 -20.67
C ILE A 604 13.11 -4.70 -20.25
N THR A 605 13.72 -3.73 -19.57
CA THR A 605 15.00 -3.96 -18.86
C THR A 605 14.69 -4.50 -17.46
N PRO A 606 15.16 -5.71 -17.08
CA PRO A 606 14.98 -6.21 -15.73
C PRO A 606 15.89 -5.46 -14.76
N LEU A 607 15.33 -4.99 -13.65
CA LEU A 607 16.08 -4.34 -12.56
C LEU A 607 16.32 -5.29 -11.39
N VAL A 608 15.68 -6.47 -11.42
CA VAL A 608 15.93 -7.59 -10.52
C VAL A 608 16.41 -8.77 -11.36
N ASP A 609 17.60 -9.26 -11.04
CA ASP A 609 18.25 -10.40 -11.69
C ASP A 609 18.15 -11.63 -10.78
N VAL A 610 17.29 -12.58 -11.16
CA VAL A 610 17.06 -13.82 -10.41
C VAL A 610 17.97 -14.93 -10.95
N LEU A 611 18.72 -15.58 -10.05
CA LEU A 611 19.65 -16.66 -10.37
C LEU A 611 20.70 -16.30 -11.44
N ASN A 612 21.07 -15.02 -11.54
CA ASN A 612 22.16 -14.60 -12.40
C ASN A 612 23.44 -15.32 -11.97
N THR A 613 24.00 -16.15 -12.87
CA THR A 613 25.11 -17.04 -12.56
C THR A 613 26.45 -16.43 -12.94
N VAL A 614 27.43 -16.66 -12.08
CA VAL A 614 28.84 -16.37 -12.34
C VAL A 614 29.64 -17.66 -12.29
N THR A 615 30.65 -17.74 -13.15
CA THR A 615 31.60 -18.85 -13.11
C THR A 615 32.82 -18.45 -12.28
N SER A 616 33.02 -19.11 -11.15
CA SER A 616 34.19 -18.98 -10.28
C SER A 616 34.66 -20.38 -9.87
N ASP A 617 35.94 -20.70 -10.06
CA ASP A 617 36.55 -22.02 -9.79
C ASP A 617 36.06 -23.18 -10.66
N GLY A 618 35.62 -22.88 -11.89
CA GLY A 618 34.97 -23.89 -12.74
C GLY A 618 33.60 -24.33 -12.22
N LEU A 619 33.08 -23.65 -11.19
CA LEU A 619 31.71 -23.79 -10.69
C LEU A 619 30.89 -22.61 -11.21
N THR A 620 29.78 -22.92 -11.87
CA THR A 620 28.77 -21.93 -12.29
C THR A 620 27.66 -21.94 -11.25
N GLU A 621 27.46 -20.81 -10.58
CA GLU A 621 26.48 -20.67 -9.49
C GLU A 621 25.93 -19.24 -9.41
N PRO A 622 24.79 -19.00 -8.72
CA PRO A 622 24.24 -17.67 -8.55
C PRO A 622 25.23 -16.68 -7.91
N LEU A 623 25.22 -15.43 -8.37
CA LEU A 623 26.11 -14.37 -7.89
C LEU A 623 26.05 -14.17 -6.36
N PRO A 624 24.87 -14.10 -5.71
CA PRO A 624 24.78 -14.03 -4.24
C PRO A 624 25.46 -15.20 -3.52
N LYS A 625 25.31 -16.42 -4.05
CA LYS A 625 25.95 -17.64 -3.52
C LYS A 625 27.47 -17.59 -3.63
N ALA A 626 27.98 -17.18 -4.80
CA ALA A 626 29.41 -17.00 -5.03
C ALA A 626 30.00 -15.95 -4.10
N PHE A 627 29.30 -14.83 -3.93
CA PHE A 627 29.73 -13.74 -3.06
C PHE A 627 29.82 -14.18 -1.59
N ARG A 628 28.79 -14.87 -1.06
CA ARG A 628 28.83 -15.41 0.30
C ARG A 628 29.99 -16.37 0.48
N ARG A 629 30.11 -17.37 -0.40
CA ARG A 629 31.14 -18.42 -0.30
C ARG A 629 32.55 -17.83 -0.28
N VAL A 630 32.82 -16.85 -1.15
CA VAL A 630 34.13 -16.19 -1.21
C VAL A 630 34.38 -15.36 0.07
N LYS A 631 33.37 -14.62 0.58
CA LYS A 631 33.50 -13.89 1.85
C LYS A 631 33.76 -14.82 3.04
N GLU A 632 33.09 -15.96 3.12
CA GLU A 632 33.32 -16.98 4.16
C GLU A 632 34.74 -17.54 4.09
N ARG A 633 35.22 -17.90 2.89
CA ARG A 633 36.60 -18.38 2.71
C ARG A 633 37.64 -17.33 3.13
N ILE A 634 37.41 -16.05 2.85
CA ILE A 634 38.31 -14.96 3.30
C ILE A 634 38.25 -14.79 4.82
N ARG A 635 37.09 -14.97 5.45
CA ARG A 635 36.99 -14.96 6.93
C ARG A 635 37.79 -16.10 7.56
N GLU A 636 37.71 -17.29 6.99
CA GLU A 636 38.47 -18.47 7.45
C GLU A 636 39.97 -18.37 7.15
N SER A 637 40.34 -17.77 6.02
CA SER A 637 41.72 -17.62 5.55
C SER A 637 41.98 -16.21 5.02
N PRO A 638 42.24 -15.22 5.91
CA PRO A 638 42.38 -13.81 5.53
C PRO A 638 43.58 -13.50 4.63
N GLY A 639 44.53 -14.43 4.50
CA GLY A 639 45.70 -14.35 3.62
C GLY A 639 45.53 -15.05 2.26
N ASP A 640 44.34 -15.57 1.95
CA ASP A 640 44.06 -16.21 0.65
C ASP A 640 43.87 -15.15 -0.44
N TRP A 641 44.99 -14.81 -1.10
CA TRP A 641 45.02 -13.83 -2.19
C TRP A 641 44.15 -14.24 -3.39
N HIS A 642 43.94 -15.54 -3.65
CA HIS A 642 43.07 -15.99 -4.73
C HIS A 642 41.60 -15.62 -4.45
N SER A 643 41.16 -15.81 -3.21
CA SER A 643 39.80 -15.43 -2.81
C SER A 643 39.60 -13.92 -2.78
N LEU A 644 40.60 -13.15 -2.35
CA LEU A 644 40.57 -11.68 -2.44
C LEU A 644 40.49 -11.20 -3.90
N HIS A 645 41.31 -11.76 -4.80
CA HIS A 645 41.20 -11.47 -6.23
C HIS A 645 39.79 -11.74 -6.78
N ARG A 646 39.19 -12.88 -6.42
CA ARG A 646 37.82 -13.22 -6.84
C ARG A 646 36.78 -12.26 -6.27
N LEU A 647 36.88 -11.94 -4.99
CA LEU A 647 35.99 -10.96 -4.36
C LEU A 647 36.08 -9.63 -5.09
N SER A 648 37.27 -9.19 -5.50
CA SER A 648 37.44 -7.96 -6.28
C SER A 648 36.67 -7.98 -7.62
N ASN A 649 36.72 -9.10 -8.34
CA ASN A 649 35.96 -9.27 -9.60
C ASN A 649 34.45 -9.23 -9.35
N LEU A 650 33.97 -9.90 -8.30
CA LEU A 650 32.55 -9.88 -7.93
C LEU A 650 32.10 -8.47 -7.52
N LEU A 651 32.92 -7.73 -6.78
CA LEU A 651 32.63 -6.34 -6.39
C LEU A 651 32.59 -5.41 -7.60
N ILE A 652 33.48 -5.58 -8.58
CA ILE A 652 33.42 -4.84 -9.85
C ILE A 652 32.12 -5.15 -10.59
N ALA A 653 31.71 -6.42 -10.66
CA ALA A 653 30.45 -6.81 -11.29
C ALA A 653 29.21 -6.26 -10.58
N LEU A 654 29.29 -6.04 -9.27
CA LEU A 654 28.25 -5.38 -8.46
C LEU A 654 28.29 -3.85 -8.53
N ASP A 655 29.17 -3.25 -9.33
CA ASP A 655 29.42 -1.81 -9.38
C ASP A 655 29.82 -1.21 -8.03
N ARG A 656 30.75 -1.89 -7.34
CA ARG A 656 31.28 -1.51 -6.02
C ARG A 656 32.76 -1.13 -6.07
N PRO A 657 33.11 0.02 -6.70
CA PRO A 657 34.49 0.38 -7.00
C PRO A 657 35.34 0.66 -5.75
N ARG A 658 34.77 1.14 -4.65
CA ARG A 658 35.51 1.42 -3.42
C ARG A 658 35.96 0.13 -2.75
N ALA A 659 35.03 -0.78 -2.46
CA ALA A 659 35.35 -2.08 -1.87
C ALA A 659 36.26 -2.90 -2.80
N ALA A 660 36.05 -2.82 -4.12
CA ALA A 660 36.96 -3.46 -5.08
C ALA A 660 38.39 -2.89 -4.99
N PHE A 661 38.54 -1.57 -4.85
CA PHE A 661 39.86 -0.94 -4.68
C PHE A 661 40.57 -1.44 -3.41
N ASP A 662 39.87 -1.48 -2.28
CA ASP A 662 40.44 -1.96 -1.01
C ASP A 662 40.80 -3.45 -1.10
N CYS A 663 39.96 -4.24 -1.78
CA CYS A 663 40.18 -5.67 -1.99
C CYS A 663 41.36 -5.95 -2.93
N THR A 664 41.50 -5.20 -4.04
CA THR A 664 42.63 -5.32 -4.97
C THR A 664 43.96 -4.90 -4.33
N ALA A 665 43.96 -3.86 -3.48
CA ALA A 665 45.15 -3.45 -2.73
C ALA A 665 45.66 -4.59 -1.85
N ARG A 666 44.76 -5.19 -1.06
CA ARG A 666 45.12 -6.30 -0.17
C ARG A 666 45.52 -7.57 -0.91
N ALA A 667 44.88 -7.86 -2.06
CA ALA A 667 45.28 -8.98 -2.91
C ALA A 667 46.71 -8.78 -3.46
N TYR A 668 47.04 -7.54 -3.86
CA TYR A 668 48.36 -7.17 -4.36
C TYR A 668 49.44 -7.25 -3.29
N GLU A 669 49.17 -6.78 -2.07
CA GLU A 669 50.10 -6.90 -0.93
C GLU A 669 50.47 -8.36 -0.63
N LEU A 670 49.53 -9.28 -0.79
CA LEU A 670 49.75 -10.70 -0.52
C LEU A 670 50.43 -11.43 -1.69
N ASN A 671 50.17 -11.03 -2.94
CA ASN A 671 50.81 -11.61 -4.11
C ASN A 671 50.99 -10.58 -5.24
N PRO A 672 52.08 -9.81 -5.24
CA PRO A 672 52.35 -8.78 -6.24
C PRO A 672 52.79 -9.37 -7.59
N ASP A 673 53.21 -10.64 -7.62
CA ASP A 673 53.68 -11.30 -8.83
C ASP A 673 52.53 -11.82 -9.71
N CYS A 674 51.28 -11.81 -9.22
CA CYS A 674 50.11 -12.28 -9.97
C CYS A 674 49.59 -11.23 -10.96
N LEU A 675 49.69 -11.51 -12.26
CA LEU A 675 49.37 -10.52 -13.30
C LEU A 675 47.90 -10.10 -13.28
N GLU A 676 46.95 -11.02 -13.04
CA GLU A 676 45.53 -10.65 -12.95
C GLU A 676 45.22 -9.73 -11.76
N ILE A 677 45.96 -9.85 -10.65
CA ILE A 677 45.82 -8.93 -9.51
C ILE A 677 46.38 -7.57 -9.86
N VAL A 678 47.55 -7.54 -10.51
CA VAL A 678 48.19 -6.31 -11.00
C VAL A 678 47.26 -5.56 -11.95
N ILE A 679 46.72 -6.24 -12.97
CA ILE A 679 45.76 -5.66 -13.92
C ILE A 679 44.55 -5.07 -13.17
N ASN A 680 43.92 -5.83 -12.28
CA ASN A 680 42.77 -5.34 -11.51
C ASN A 680 43.12 -4.13 -10.64
N ARG A 681 44.33 -4.10 -10.07
CA ARG A 681 44.81 -2.98 -9.25
C ARG A 681 45.06 -1.72 -10.10
N ILE A 682 45.66 -1.86 -11.27
CA ILE A 682 45.85 -0.76 -12.22
C ILE A 682 44.49 -0.21 -12.66
N LEU A 683 43.55 -1.08 -13.04
CA LEU A 683 42.19 -0.66 -13.42
C LEU A 683 41.46 0.06 -12.27
N SER A 684 41.61 -0.41 -11.03
CA SER A 684 40.98 0.25 -9.87
C SER A 684 41.59 1.60 -9.52
N LEU A 685 42.90 1.80 -9.77
CA LEU A 685 43.59 3.10 -9.65
C LEU A 685 43.12 4.08 -10.74
N ARG A 686 43.07 3.65 -12.00
CA ARG A 686 42.58 4.47 -13.13
C ARG A 686 41.14 4.95 -12.91
N LYS A 687 40.25 4.08 -12.42
CA LYS A 687 38.87 4.46 -12.06
C LYS A 687 38.77 5.56 -11.00
N ARG A 688 39.82 5.79 -10.21
CA ARG A 688 39.91 6.88 -9.22
C ARG A 688 40.67 8.10 -9.74
N GLY A 689 41.04 8.14 -11.02
CA GLY A 689 41.84 9.21 -11.62
C GLY A 689 43.32 9.18 -11.22
N MET A 690 43.80 8.08 -10.63
CA MET A 690 45.17 7.95 -10.13
C MET A 690 46.09 7.39 -11.23
N GLU A 691 46.08 8.03 -12.42
CA GLU A 691 46.76 7.53 -13.63
C GLU A 691 48.28 7.39 -13.43
N GLN A 692 48.92 8.31 -12.69
CA GLN A 692 50.37 8.26 -12.42
C GLN A 692 50.77 7.08 -11.55
N GLU A 693 49.97 6.77 -10.51
CA GLU A 693 50.19 5.61 -9.65
C GLU A 693 49.91 4.30 -10.40
N ALA A 694 48.87 4.30 -11.25
CA ALA A 694 48.55 3.19 -12.14
C ALA A 694 49.72 2.89 -13.09
N PHE A 695 50.31 3.92 -13.70
CA PHE A 695 51.48 3.80 -14.57
C PHE A 695 52.73 3.34 -13.83
N ALA A 696 53.02 3.90 -12.66
CA ALA A 696 54.17 3.46 -11.84
C ALA A 696 54.07 1.97 -11.47
N LEU A 697 52.88 1.51 -11.09
CA LEU A 697 52.62 0.09 -10.83
C LEU A 697 52.79 -0.77 -12.09
N ALA A 698 52.26 -0.31 -13.22
CA ALA A 698 52.39 -1.02 -14.49
C ALA A 698 53.86 -1.13 -14.94
N GLN A 699 54.66 -0.07 -14.72
CA GLN A 699 56.09 -0.08 -15.01
C GLN A 699 56.85 -1.07 -14.12
N ASP A 700 56.63 -1.03 -12.81
CA ASP A 700 57.24 -1.98 -11.86
C ASP A 700 56.88 -3.43 -12.21
N ALA A 701 55.62 -3.70 -12.54
CA ALA A 701 55.18 -5.02 -12.97
C ALA A 701 55.87 -5.48 -14.26
N LEU A 702 56.05 -4.58 -15.25
CA LEU A 702 56.72 -4.88 -16.52
C LEU A 702 58.23 -5.15 -16.34
N GLU A 703 58.88 -4.39 -15.46
CA GLU A 703 60.28 -4.58 -15.08
C GLU A 703 60.49 -5.96 -14.43
N ASN A 704 59.51 -6.40 -13.63
CA ASN A 704 59.55 -7.69 -12.92
C ASN A 704 58.86 -8.85 -13.67
N ARG A 705 58.58 -8.72 -14.97
CA ARG A 705 57.78 -9.70 -15.75
C ARG A 705 58.24 -11.15 -15.74
N SER A 706 59.52 -11.40 -15.44
CA SER A 706 60.04 -12.77 -15.28
C SER A 706 59.45 -13.52 -14.08
N ARG A 707 58.84 -12.80 -13.13
CA ARG A 707 58.22 -13.36 -11.92
C ARG A 707 56.72 -13.58 -12.06
N TRP A 708 56.12 -13.17 -13.18
CA TRP A 708 54.67 -13.20 -13.34
C TRP A 708 54.07 -14.59 -13.12
N MET A 709 53.05 -14.60 -12.27
CA MET A 709 52.18 -15.73 -11.98
C MET A 709 50.80 -15.48 -12.60
N PHE A 710 50.08 -16.56 -12.88
CA PHE A 710 48.75 -16.50 -13.50
C PHE A 710 47.74 -17.31 -12.68
N VAL A 711 46.53 -16.77 -12.52
CA VAL A 711 45.39 -17.50 -11.95
C VAL A 711 44.78 -18.43 -13.00
N SER A 712 44.68 -17.96 -14.24
CA SER A 712 44.10 -18.71 -15.37
C SER A 712 45.17 -19.31 -16.28
N PRO A 713 44.95 -20.52 -16.86
CA PRO A 713 45.85 -21.09 -17.85
C PRO A 713 45.94 -20.29 -19.17
N SER A 714 45.07 -19.30 -19.40
CA SER A 714 45.08 -18.46 -20.62
C SER A 714 46.10 -17.31 -20.53
N MET A 715 47.40 -17.65 -20.53
CA MET A 715 48.48 -16.66 -20.45
C MET A 715 48.42 -15.61 -21.58
N LYS A 716 48.12 -16.04 -22.82
CA LYS A 716 48.13 -15.14 -23.99
C LYS A 716 47.13 -13.99 -23.87
N THR A 717 45.94 -14.23 -23.34
CA THR A 717 44.91 -13.21 -23.17
C THR A 717 45.32 -12.16 -22.14
N ARG A 718 45.93 -12.59 -21.02
CA ARG A 718 46.33 -11.68 -19.94
C ARG A 718 47.54 -10.81 -20.30
N HIS A 719 48.45 -11.31 -21.13
CA HIS A 719 49.54 -10.48 -21.66
C HIS A 719 49.00 -9.37 -22.57
N GLN A 720 48.03 -9.68 -23.43
CA GLN A 720 47.41 -8.66 -24.28
C GLN A 720 46.67 -7.62 -23.45
N GLU A 721 45.88 -8.05 -22.46
CA GLU A 721 45.15 -7.14 -21.57
C GLU A 721 46.09 -6.18 -20.81
N PHE A 722 47.23 -6.69 -20.33
CA PHE A 722 48.25 -5.85 -19.70
C PHE A 722 48.94 -4.92 -20.71
N GLU A 723 49.27 -5.41 -21.90
CA GLU A 723 49.86 -4.61 -23.00
C GLU A 723 48.95 -3.44 -23.38
N ASP A 724 47.67 -3.71 -23.63
CA ASP A 724 46.66 -2.71 -23.97
C ASP A 724 46.57 -1.66 -22.85
N LEU A 725 46.47 -2.12 -21.60
CA LEU A 725 46.38 -1.24 -20.44
C LEU A 725 47.63 -0.35 -20.25
N TYR A 726 48.83 -0.91 -20.49
CA TYR A 726 50.09 -0.17 -20.39
C TYR A 726 50.21 0.89 -21.48
N ASN A 727 49.86 0.54 -22.71
CA ASN A 727 49.90 1.47 -23.86
C ASN A 727 48.83 2.56 -23.73
N GLU A 728 47.64 2.23 -23.22
CA GLU A 728 46.62 3.22 -22.87
C GLU A 728 47.13 4.21 -21.81
N LEU A 729 47.92 3.76 -20.83
CA LEU A 729 48.51 4.64 -19.80
C LEU A 729 49.61 5.56 -20.36
N ILE A 730 50.44 5.07 -21.30
CA ILE A 730 51.39 5.92 -22.03
C ILE A 730 50.63 7.03 -22.75
N SER A 731 49.57 6.66 -23.47
CA SER A 731 48.76 7.61 -24.22
C SER A 731 47.98 8.58 -23.32
N SER A 732 47.42 8.12 -22.19
CA SER A 732 46.62 8.97 -21.30
C SER A 732 47.46 10.01 -20.57
N LEU A 733 48.72 9.70 -20.30
CA LEU A 733 49.68 10.56 -19.60
C LEU A 733 50.58 11.38 -20.54
N ASP A 734 50.43 11.23 -21.88
CA ASP A 734 51.26 11.89 -22.90
C ASP A 734 52.77 11.65 -22.67
N LEU A 735 53.13 10.40 -22.39
CA LEU A 735 54.52 10.03 -22.10
C LEU A 735 55.29 9.75 -23.41
N ASP A 736 56.50 10.30 -23.51
CA ASP A 736 57.43 10.02 -24.62
C ASP A 736 58.11 8.64 -24.44
N LEU A 737 57.29 7.58 -24.49
CA LEU A 737 57.71 6.19 -24.36
C LEU A 737 57.13 5.37 -25.52
N PRO A 738 57.91 4.42 -26.08
CA PRO A 738 57.38 3.54 -27.11
C PRO A 738 56.31 2.60 -26.54
N GLU A 739 55.26 2.34 -27.31
CA GLU A 739 54.30 1.27 -27.01
C GLU A 739 55.03 -0.07 -26.86
N ILE A 740 54.60 -0.86 -25.87
CA ILE A 740 55.15 -2.18 -25.64
C ILE A 740 54.39 -3.22 -26.47
N ARG A 741 55.10 -4.30 -26.84
CA ARG A 741 54.49 -5.50 -27.43
C ARG A 741 55.01 -6.74 -26.71
N LEU A 742 54.13 -7.40 -25.96
CA LEU A 742 54.40 -8.61 -25.21
C LEU A 742 54.14 -9.84 -26.08
N VAL A 743 55.20 -10.48 -26.52
CA VAL A 743 55.10 -11.82 -27.11
C VAL A 743 54.91 -12.80 -25.96
N ALA A 744 53.79 -13.52 -25.93
CA ALA A 744 53.59 -14.66 -25.03
C ALA A 744 54.64 -15.74 -25.35
N GLN A 745 55.86 -15.59 -24.80
CA GLN A 745 56.89 -16.61 -24.91
C GLN A 745 56.40 -17.81 -24.13
N ALA A 746 56.27 -18.96 -24.79
CA ALA A 746 56.13 -20.22 -24.09
C ALA A 746 57.31 -20.32 -23.12
N LEU A 747 57.04 -20.28 -21.81
CA LEU A 747 58.04 -20.69 -20.84
C LEU A 747 58.59 -22.05 -21.29
N PRO A 748 59.91 -22.30 -21.19
CA PRO A 748 60.43 -23.64 -21.36
C PRO A 748 59.58 -24.57 -20.48
N SER A 749 59.02 -25.62 -21.07
CA SER A 749 58.11 -26.59 -20.45
C SER A 749 58.78 -27.42 -19.33
N SER A 750 59.82 -26.87 -18.69
CA SER A 750 60.67 -27.49 -17.69
C SER A 750 61.22 -26.45 -16.71
N LEU A 751 60.35 -25.60 -16.14
CA LEU A 751 60.54 -25.18 -14.74
C LEU A 751 59.71 -26.17 -13.92
N GLY A 752 60.41 -27.07 -13.23
CA GLY A 752 59.86 -28.26 -12.60
C GLY A 752 58.69 -27.98 -11.67
N TRP A 753 57.47 -28.06 -12.21
CA TRP A 753 56.34 -28.53 -11.43
C TRP A 753 56.64 -29.99 -11.14
N ASN A 754 57.37 -30.24 -10.04
CA ASN A 754 57.42 -31.57 -9.45
C ASN A 754 55.97 -32.03 -9.36
N LYS A 755 55.64 -33.15 -10.02
CA LYS A 755 54.34 -33.81 -9.86
C LYS A 755 54.09 -33.87 -8.36
N VAL A 756 53.17 -33.04 -7.86
CA VAL A 756 52.80 -33.03 -6.44
C VAL A 756 52.39 -34.45 -6.13
N GLY A 757 53.17 -35.12 -5.27
CA GLY A 757 52.92 -36.50 -4.93
C GLY A 757 51.51 -36.59 -4.34
N ARG A 758 50.77 -37.67 -4.62
CA ARG A 758 49.42 -37.88 -4.06
C ARG A 758 49.34 -37.66 -2.54
N ASN A 759 50.45 -37.80 -1.82
CA ASN A 759 50.54 -37.62 -0.39
C ASN A 759 51.17 -36.29 0.06
N ASP A 760 51.61 -35.43 -0.85
CA ASP A 760 52.20 -34.12 -0.54
C ASP A 760 51.10 -33.10 -0.17
N PRO A 761 51.45 -32.04 0.59
CA PRO A 761 50.53 -30.94 0.88
C PRO A 761 49.95 -30.35 -0.41
N CYS A 762 48.64 -30.14 -0.43
CA CYS A 762 47.94 -29.66 -1.62
C CYS A 762 48.32 -28.19 -1.92
N PRO A 763 48.69 -27.84 -3.16
CA PRO A 763 49.12 -26.49 -3.52
C PRO A 763 47.99 -25.45 -3.49
N CYS A 764 46.73 -25.86 -3.30
CA CYS A 764 45.63 -24.93 -3.04
C CYS A 764 45.62 -24.35 -1.60
N GLY A 765 46.60 -24.72 -0.76
CA GLY A 765 46.75 -24.18 0.60
C GLY A 765 45.84 -24.81 1.66
N SER A 766 45.09 -25.87 1.34
CA SER A 766 44.10 -26.48 2.24
C SER A 766 44.67 -27.23 3.46
N GLY A 767 46.00 -27.36 3.57
CA GLY A 767 46.68 -28.16 4.60
C GLY A 767 46.48 -29.68 4.48
N LYS A 768 45.71 -30.18 3.50
CA LYS A 768 45.43 -31.60 3.27
C LYS A 768 46.38 -32.19 2.22
N LYS A 769 46.52 -33.52 2.21
CA LYS A 769 47.25 -34.25 1.15
C LYS A 769 46.54 -34.10 -0.19
N TYR A 770 47.28 -33.92 -1.30
CA TYR A 770 46.74 -33.65 -2.65
C TYR A 770 45.61 -34.62 -3.05
N LYS A 771 45.76 -35.92 -2.80
CA LYS A 771 44.74 -36.95 -3.12
C LYS A 771 43.42 -36.85 -2.35
N LYS A 772 43.36 -36.05 -1.29
CA LYS A 772 42.17 -35.84 -0.45
C LYS A 772 41.53 -34.47 -0.68
N CYS A 773 42.08 -33.67 -1.59
CA CYS A 773 41.65 -32.29 -1.81
C CYS A 773 41.28 -32.02 -3.27
N CYS A 774 42.04 -32.53 -4.24
CA CYS A 774 41.91 -32.15 -5.66
C CYS A 774 41.85 -33.34 -6.63
N LEU A 775 41.85 -34.56 -6.10
CA LEU A 775 41.46 -35.79 -6.79
C LEU A 775 40.23 -36.32 -6.06
#